data_AF-A0A644UX38-F1
#
_entry.id   AF-A0A644UX38-F1
#
_cell.length_a   1.000
_cell.length_b   1.000
_cell.length_c   1.000
_cell.angle_alpha   90.00
_cell.angle_beta   90.00
_cell.angle_gamma   90.00
#
_symmetry.space_group_name_H-M   'P 1'
#
loop_
_entity.id
_entity.type
_entity.pdbx_description
1 polymer ?
#
loop_
_entity_poly.entity_id
_entity_poly.type
_entity_poly.pdbx_seq_one_letter_code
_entity_poly.pdbx_strand_id
1 'polypeptide(L)'
;MSEPAGLLSKVYTSTVNSYTMVFFSKNPWFGLLLMVVSFFDIYAGAAGLLSLITANALAWGLGLNRRNILSGFYGFNPLLTGLGLGLSFQPGPEFYLLLIATALATLFITLAFEGLLSKYALPYLTLPFLSAIWIATLAARNYSTMIPGESGIYTLSTIYERGGPLVVRIYEWFGDVSWPLFIKTYFKSLGAIFFQYHLFAGLLIAAGLLFYSRIAFLLSVTGFASAWGFYLLIGANMNELNYGFIGFNHILTAIAIGGFFMIASGWSFLWVILITPIISMITAGFAELLGIFQLPVYSLPFNLMVLLFLYAMKFREKMLRKPEPVAVQHYSPELNLYIGQNSGERFRNKSYLPVSLPFFGTWTVNQGHNGAFTHQEEWRHAWDFVITDEAGKEFSGEGAKVSDYYCFDKPVTAPANGWVEEIADSIDDNPPGEINLGRNWGNTIIIRHSERLYSKLSHLKKGSIKVKQGSYVHQGQVIASCGNSGRSPFPHLHFQLQSTPHIGSATLNYPVSQYLSYQEPVQLKLYEIPLKNEQVSNLAPEPALVKAFHFIPGQNIEFSCDNGTFPDGTWKVNADLYKNQFIEDSSSGAKAYFTTDGSMFFFTHYEGSRDSLLYFFYLSAYKVPMVYHRDLVTRDTFPPSSFGISWARVIQDIVAPFYLFIKPEYKMAITERQEDLAGNRFQLGSSCKLSVAGLNLAGCLFSLIIAENRLQSVSIVSGKINTTVHFKNN
;
A
#
# COMPACT_ATOMS: atom_id res chain seq x y z
N MET A 1 -11.32 9.61 0.54
CA MET A 1 -12.43 10.31 -0.18
C MET A 1 -13.46 10.85 0.82
N SER A 2 -13.57 12.18 0.91
CA SER A 2 -14.69 12.87 1.56
C SER A 2 -16.02 12.57 0.85
N GLU A 3 -17.14 12.54 1.56
CA GLU A 3 -18.45 12.39 0.89
C GLU A 3 -18.72 13.65 0.03
N PRO A 4 -19.11 13.48 -1.25
CA PRO A 4 -19.49 14.61 -2.09
C PRO A 4 -20.69 15.35 -1.51
N ALA A 5 -20.64 16.68 -1.55
CA ALA A 5 -21.72 17.54 -1.08
C ALA A 5 -22.90 17.53 -2.07
N GLY A 6 -24.09 17.16 -1.59
CA GLY A 6 -25.33 17.17 -2.37
C GLY A 6 -25.63 15.86 -3.13
N LEU A 7 -26.93 15.58 -3.33
CA LEU A 7 -27.43 14.36 -3.96
C LEU A 7 -26.93 14.22 -5.41
N LEU A 8 -26.93 15.31 -6.19
CA LEU A 8 -26.48 15.30 -7.59
C LEU A 8 -24.99 14.93 -7.71
N SER A 9 -24.15 15.46 -6.82
CA SER A 9 -22.72 15.12 -6.79
C SER A 9 -22.49 13.65 -6.44
N LYS A 10 -23.31 13.10 -5.52
CA LYS A 10 -23.28 11.68 -5.16
C LYS A 10 -23.67 10.77 -6.34
N VAL A 11 -24.75 11.11 -7.05
CA VAL A 11 -25.21 10.37 -8.23
C VAL A 11 -24.18 10.45 -9.37
N TYR A 12 -23.63 11.63 -9.64
CA TYR A 12 -22.57 11.80 -10.62
C TYR A 12 -21.35 10.93 -10.29
N THR A 13 -20.87 11.01 -9.05
CA THR A 13 -19.70 10.27 -8.59
C THR A 13 -19.91 8.76 -8.67
N SER A 14 -21.05 8.24 -8.19
CA SER A 14 -21.34 6.80 -8.26
C SER A 14 -21.49 6.32 -9.70
N THR A 15 -22.06 7.14 -10.59
CA THR A 15 -22.24 6.81 -12.00
C THR A 15 -20.90 6.73 -12.73
N VAL A 16 -20.10 7.80 -12.67
CA VAL A 16 -18.79 7.84 -13.34
C VAL A 16 -17.86 6.76 -12.79
N ASN A 17 -17.84 6.52 -11.48
CA ASN A 17 -17.01 5.47 -10.90
C ASN A 17 -17.47 4.06 -11.29
N SER A 18 -18.77 3.84 -11.54
CA SER A 18 -19.24 2.53 -12.02
C SER A 18 -18.70 2.20 -13.41
N TYR A 19 -18.54 3.22 -14.28
CA TYR A 19 -17.88 3.05 -15.58
C TYR A 19 -16.39 2.71 -15.42
N THR A 20 -15.66 3.44 -14.57
CA THR A 20 -14.22 3.22 -14.40
C THR A 20 -13.88 1.92 -13.70
N MET A 21 -14.77 1.41 -12.84
CA MET A 21 -14.54 0.18 -12.08
C MET A 21 -14.42 -1.06 -12.98
N VAL A 22 -14.96 -1.03 -14.21
CA VAL A 22 -14.74 -2.08 -15.22
C VAL A 22 -13.25 -2.25 -15.55
N PHE A 23 -12.47 -1.16 -15.49
CA PHE A 23 -11.01 -1.14 -15.68
C PHE A 23 -10.26 -0.96 -14.36
N PHE A 24 -10.91 -1.20 -13.21
CA PHE A 24 -10.32 -1.07 -11.88
C PHE A 24 -9.78 0.34 -11.55
N SER A 25 -10.42 1.37 -12.11
CA SER A 25 -10.03 2.77 -11.97
C SER A 25 -11.06 3.58 -11.19
N LYS A 26 -10.64 4.77 -10.71
CA LYS A 26 -11.50 5.82 -10.16
C LYS A 26 -11.23 7.19 -10.80
N ASN A 27 -10.62 7.21 -11.99
CA ASN A 27 -10.30 8.46 -12.67
C ASN A 27 -11.53 9.03 -13.39
N PRO A 28 -12.02 10.23 -13.03
CA PRO A 28 -13.29 10.74 -13.54
C PRO A 28 -13.25 11.03 -15.05
N TRP A 29 -12.12 11.51 -15.59
CA TRP A 29 -11.97 11.76 -17.02
C TRP A 29 -12.04 10.48 -17.84
N PHE A 30 -11.39 9.43 -17.36
CA PHE A 30 -11.48 8.12 -17.99
C PHE A 30 -12.91 7.57 -17.93
N GLY A 31 -13.62 7.77 -16.81
CA GLY A 31 -15.02 7.36 -16.67
C GLY A 31 -15.96 8.08 -17.64
N LEU A 32 -15.79 9.40 -17.81
CA LEU A 32 -16.55 10.17 -18.80
C LEU A 32 -16.27 9.70 -20.22
N LEU A 33 -15.01 9.39 -20.55
CA LEU A 33 -14.65 8.82 -21.85
C LEU A 33 -15.34 7.47 -22.07
N LEU A 34 -15.32 6.57 -21.08
CA LEU A 34 -16.00 5.27 -21.16
C LEU A 34 -17.51 5.43 -21.32
N MET A 35 -18.10 6.42 -20.65
CA MET A 35 -19.50 6.76 -20.83
C MET A 35 -19.79 7.26 -22.24
N VAL A 36 -18.94 8.10 -22.84
CA VAL A 36 -19.11 8.50 -24.25
C VAL A 36 -19.03 7.28 -25.17
N VAL A 37 -18.05 6.38 -24.94
CA VAL A 37 -17.87 5.17 -25.75
C VAL A 37 -19.09 4.25 -25.66
N SER A 38 -19.72 4.09 -24.49
CA SER A 38 -20.88 3.20 -24.36
C SER A 38 -22.10 3.64 -25.17
N PHE A 39 -22.19 4.92 -25.54
CA PHE A 39 -23.29 5.49 -26.34
C PHE A 39 -23.05 5.43 -27.85
N PHE A 40 -21.98 4.77 -28.31
CA PHE A 40 -21.77 4.56 -29.75
C PHE A 40 -22.87 3.67 -30.35
N ASP A 41 -23.37 2.71 -29.56
CA ASP A 41 -24.74 2.24 -29.71
C ASP A 41 -25.63 2.92 -28.65
N ILE A 42 -26.54 3.78 -29.11
CA ILE A 42 -27.39 4.60 -28.25
C ILE A 42 -28.28 3.72 -27.34
N TYR A 43 -28.77 2.59 -27.85
CA TYR A 43 -29.66 1.71 -27.09
C TYR A 43 -28.89 0.93 -26.03
N ALA A 44 -27.72 0.41 -26.37
CA ALA A 44 -26.82 -0.23 -25.42
C ALA A 44 -26.43 0.75 -24.30
N GLY A 45 -25.94 1.95 -24.67
CA GLY A 45 -25.53 2.99 -23.72
C GLY A 45 -26.66 3.42 -22.79
N ALA A 46 -27.85 3.66 -23.34
CA ALA A 46 -29.04 4.01 -22.56
C ALA A 46 -29.48 2.87 -21.62
N ALA A 47 -29.50 1.62 -22.10
CA ALA A 47 -29.85 0.46 -21.29
C ALA A 47 -28.86 0.21 -20.15
N GLY A 48 -27.56 0.35 -20.43
CA GLY A 48 -26.48 0.28 -19.45
C GLY A 48 -26.61 1.35 -18.37
N LEU A 49 -26.83 2.60 -18.77
CA LEU A 49 -27.01 3.72 -17.84
C LEU A 49 -28.28 3.55 -16.99
N LEU A 50 -29.40 3.13 -17.59
CA LEU A 50 -30.65 2.89 -16.88
C LEU A 50 -30.47 1.78 -15.83
N SER A 51 -29.89 0.64 -16.21
CA SER A 51 -29.61 -0.49 -15.31
C SER A 51 -28.75 -0.05 -14.11
N LEU A 52 -27.69 0.72 -14.37
CA LEU A 52 -26.83 1.29 -13.33
C LEU A 52 -27.61 2.21 -12.38
N ILE A 53 -28.41 3.14 -12.91
CA ILE A 53 -29.16 4.11 -12.10
C ILE A 53 -30.19 3.37 -11.25
N THR A 54 -30.91 2.41 -11.83
CA THR A 54 -31.88 1.56 -11.13
C THR A 54 -31.23 0.81 -9.97
N ALA A 55 -30.09 0.15 -10.19
CA ALA A 55 -29.38 -0.58 -9.14
C ALA A 55 -28.85 0.34 -8.04
N ASN A 56 -28.24 1.48 -8.40
CA ASN A 56 -27.75 2.45 -7.42
C ASN A 56 -28.89 3.08 -6.61
N ALA A 57 -30.03 3.40 -7.24
CA ALA A 57 -31.20 3.94 -6.56
C ALA A 57 -31.76 2.93 -5.54
N LEU A 58 -31.88 1.65 -5.92
CA LEU A 58 -32.28 0.61 -4.97
C LEU A 58 -31.25 0.44 -3.85
N ALA A 59 -29.95 0.43 -4.16
CA ALA A 59 -28.89 0.32 -3.16
C ALA A 59 -28.95 1.45 -2.11
N TRP A 60 -29.23 2.68 -2.55
CA TRP A 60 -29.48 3.81 -1.66
C TRP A 60 -30.76 3.60 -0.83
N GLY A 61 -31.86 3.18 -1.47
CA GLY A 61 -33.15 2.92 -0.81
C GLY A 61 -33.09 1.83 0.26
N LEU A 62 -32.27 0.79 0.03
CA LEU A 62 -32.03 -0.30 0.99
C LEU A 62 -31.04 0.08 2.11
N GLY A 63 -30.43 1.28 2.06
CA GLY A 63 -29.46 1.71 3.07
C GLY A 63 -28.13 0.96 3.02
N LEU A 64 -27.71 0.47 1.84
CA LEU A 64 -26.44 -0.24 1.69
C LEU A 64 -25.23 0.68 1.89
N ASN A 65 -24.03 0.09 1.96
CA ASN A 65 -22.80 0.82 2.24
C ASN A 65 -22.57 1.97 1.24
N ARG A 66 -22.65 3.22 1.75
CA ARG A 66 -22.52 4.44 0.93
C ARG A 66 -21.20 4.53 0.18
N ARG A 67 -20.09 4.06 0.77
CA ARG A 67 -18.78 4.08 0.11
C ARG A 67 -18.73 3.10 -1.05
N ASN A 68 -19.38 1.95 -0.94
CA ASN A 68 -19.46 0.98 -2.04
C ASN A 68 -20.28 1.54 -3.20
N ILE A 69 -21.40 2.21 -2.90
CA ILE A 69 -22.21 2.90 -3.94
C ILE A 69 -21.38 3.99 -4.63
N LEU A 70 -20.77 4.89 -3.87
CA LEU A 70 -19.96 5.99 -4.41
C LEU A 70 -18.70 5.51 -5.15
N SER A 71 -18.13 4.38 -4.74
CA SER A 71 -16.98 3.76 -5.42
C SER A 71 -17.36 3.05 -6.71
N GLY A 72 -18.65 2.91 -7.03
CA GLY A 72 -19.14 2.22 -8.22
C GLY A 72 -19.22 0.70 -8.10
N PHE A 73 -18.94 0.12 -6.93
CA PHE A 73 -18.93 -1.33 -6.72
C PHE A 73 -20.30 -1.98 -7.00
N TYR A 74 -21.39 -1.33 -6.60
CA TYR A 74 -22.73 -1.85 -6.87
C TYR A 74 -23.26 -1.52 -8.26
N GLY A 75 -22.64 -0.59 -8.99
CA GLY A 75 -23.15 -0.12 -10.28
C GLY A 75 -22.49 -0.74 -11.51
N PHE A 76 -21.23 -1.20 -11.44
CA PHE A 76 -20.52 -1.66 -12.64
C PHE A 76 -21.02 -2.99 -13.20
N ASN A 77 -21.48 -3.93 -12.36
CA ASN A 77 -22.10 -5.17 -12.83
C ASN A 77 -23.45 -4.90 -13.52
N PRO A 78 -24.40 -4.16 -12.91
CA PRO A 78 -25.62 -3.74 -13.58
C PRO A 78 -25.38 -2.98 -14.90
N LEU A 79 -24.36 -2.11 -14.94
CA LEU A 79 -23.95 -1.42 -16.16
C LEU A 79 -23.62 -2.40 -17.29
N LEU A 80 -22.73 -3.37 -17.05
CA LEU A 80 -22.37 -4.38 -18.05
C LEU A 80 -23.57 -5.24 -18.46
N THR A 81 -24.43 -5.61 -17.50
CA THR A 81 -25.65 -6.38 -17.81
C THR A 81 -26.58 -5.59 -18.73
N GLY A 82 -26.78 -4.30 -18.45
CA GLY A 82 -27.62 -3.44 -19.27
C GLY A 82 -27.04 -3.18 -20.66
N LEU A 83 -25.73 -2.98 -20.78
CA LEU A 83 -25.05 -2.86 -22.08
C LEU A 83 -25.23 -4.12 -22.94
N GLY A 84 -25.03 -5.29 -22.35
CA GLY A 84 -25.20 -6.56 -23.07
C GLY A 84 -26.64 -6.83 -23.49
N LEU A 85 -27.62 -6.53 -22.63
CA LEU A 85 -29.04 -6.68 -22.97
C LEU A 85 -29.52 -5.67 -24.01
N GLY A 86 -29.05 -4.42 -23.94
CA GLY A 86 -29.41 -3.36 -24.90
C GLY A 86 -28.90 -3.60 -26.33
N LEU A 87 -27.90 -4.47 -26.50
CA LEU A 87 -27.50 -4.97 -27.83
C LEU A 87 -28.27 -6.21 -28.26
N SER A 88 -28.75 -7.00 -27.30
CA SER A 88 -29.38 -8.29 -27.57
C SER A 88 -30.84 -8.15 -27.99
N PHE A 89 -31.51 -7.05 -27.61
CA PHE A 89 -32.94 -6.86 -27.81
C PHE A 89 -33.26 -5.44 -28.29
N GLN A 90 -34.34 -5.30 -29.07
CA GLN A 90 -34.84 -4.00 -29.49
C GLN A 90 -35.52 -3.25 -28.34
N PRO A 91 -35.47 -1.90 -28.32
CA PRO A 91 -36.12 -1.11 -27.29
C PRO A 91 -37.65 -1.20 -27.39
N GLY A 92 -38.29 -1.57 -26.28
CA GLY A 92 -39.75 -1.64 -26.13
C GLY A 92 -40.14 -1.69 -24.64
N PRO A 93 -41.42 -1.46 -24.30
CA PRO A 93 -41.89 -1.50 -22.90
C PRO A 93 -41.53 -2.80 -22.16
N GLU A 94 -41.63 -3.94 -22.86
CA GLU A 94 -41.33 -5.28 -22.36
C GLU A 94 -39.83 -5.44 -22.06
N PHE A 95 -38.99 -4.94 -22.97
CA PHE A 95 -37.54 -4.91 -22.78
C PHE A 95 -37.15 -4.08 -21.56
N TYR A 96 -37.71 -2.87 -21.39
CA TYR A 96 -37.38 -2.03 -20.24
C TYR A 96 -37.83 -2.64 -18.91
N LEU A 97 -38.97 -3.34 -18.88
CA LEU A 97 -39.40 -4.09 -17.70
C LEU A 97 -38.40 -5.21 -17.35
N LEU A 98 -37.97 -5.99 -18.34
CA LEU A 98 -36.95 -7.03 -18.16
C LEU A 98 -35.62 -6.44 -17.71
N LEU A 99 -35.20 -5.32 -18.31
CA LEU A 99 -33.96 -4.62 -17.99
C LEU A 99 -33.95 -4.16 -16.53
N ILE A 100 -35.03 -3.53 -16.06
CA ILE A 100 -35.17 -3.11 -14.66
C ILE A 100 -35.12 -4.33 -13.74
N ALA A 101 -35.92 -5.36 -14.01
CA ALA A 101 -35.93 -6.59 -13.20
C ALA A 101 -34.53 -7.24 -13.12
N THR A 102 -33.81 -7.29 -14.25
CA THR A 102 -32.45 -7.85 -14.32
C THR A 102 -31.44 -6.96 -13.60
N ALA A 103 -31.57 -5.64 -13.66
CA ALA A 103 -30.72 -4.71 -12.91
C ALA A 103 -30.85 -4.94 -11.39
N LEU A 104 -32.09 -5.11 -10.90
CA LEU A 104 -32.35 -5.44 -9.50
C LEU A 104 -31.76 -6.81 -9.13
N ALA A 105 -31.99 -7.83 -9.97
CA ALA A 105 -31.41 -9.16 -9.76
C ALA A 105 -29.87 -9.11 -9.73
N THR A 106 -29.25 -8.33 -10.62
CA THR A 106 -27.79 -8.15 -10.67
C THR A 106 -27.26 -7.54 -9.36
N LEU A 107 -27.97 -6.58 -8.77
CA LEU A 107 -27.61 -6.03 -7.45
C LEU A 107 -27.67 -7.11 -6.37
N PHE A 108 -28.76 -7.87 -6.26
CA PHE A 108 -28.88 -8.94 -5.27
C PHE A 108 -27.81 -10.02 -5.43
N ILE A 109 -27.53 -10.43 -6.66
CA ILE A 109 -26.44 -11.37 -6.98
C ILE A 109 -25.08 -10.77 -6.58
N THR A 110 -24.87 -9.46 -6.80
CA THR A 110 -23.65 -8.77 -6.36
C THR A 110 -23.46 -8.87 -4.85
N LEU A 111 -24.52 -8.64 -4.07
CA LEU A 111 -24.48 -8.76 -2.60
C LEU A 111 -24.22 -10.20 -2.15
N ALA A 112 -24.79 -11.18 -2.85
CA ALA A 112 -24.56 -12.60 -2.56
C ALA A 112 -23.09 -12.99 -2.78
N PHE A 113 -22.50 -12.60 -3.91
CA PHE A 113 -21.07 -12.85 -4.18
C PHE A 113 -20.15 -12.04 -3.26
N GLU A 114 -20.50 -10.81 -2.91
CA GLU A 114 -19.77 -10.02 -1.91
C GLU A 114 -19.71 -10.79 -0.59
N GLY A 115 -20.85 -11.29 -0.08
CA GLY A 115 -20.89 -12.10 1.15
C GLY A 115 -20.08 -13.40 1.07
N LEU A 116 -20.16 -14.12 -0.05
CA LEU A 116 -19.48 -15.42 -0.21
C LEU A 116 -17.95 -15.29 -0.35
N LEU A 117 -17.49 -14.38 -1.21
CA LEU A 117 -16.08 -14.27 -1.59
C LEU A 117 -15.27 -13.40 -0.61
N SER A 118 -15.90 -12.41 0.02
CA SER A 118 -15.23 -11.56 1.02
C SER A 118 -14.73 -12.33 2.23
N LYS A 119 -15.39 -13.44 2.61
CA LYS A 119 -14.92 -14.37 3.65
C LYS A 119 -13.50 -14.87 3.38
N TYR A 120 -13.18 -15.10 2.12
CA TYR A 120 -11.86 -15.51 1.67
C TYR A 120 -11.03 -14.33 1.18
N ALA A 121 -11.44 -13.09 1.44
CA ALA A 121 -10.83 -11.85 0.93
C ALA A 121 -10.55 -11.91 -0.59
N LEU A 122 -11.53 -12.39 -1.36
CA LEU A 122 -11.51 -12.43 -2.82
C LEU A 122 -12.55 -11.44 -3.39
N PRO A 123 -12.26 -10.80 -4.53
CA PRO A 123 -13.19 -9.90 -5.21
C PRO A 123 -14.28 -10.70 -5.97
N TYR A 124 -15.49 -10.18 -6.09
CA TYR A 124 -16.54 -10.82 -6.93
C TYR A 124 -16.42 -10.52 -8.43
N LEU A 125 -15.59 -9.54 -8.81
CA LEU A 125 -15.30 -9.20 -10.21
C LEU A 125 -16.59 -9.02 -11.03
N THR A 126 -16.70 -9.68 -12.18
CA THR A 126 -17.85 -9.60 -13.09
C THR A 126 -18.75 -10.83 -13.03
N LEU A 127 -18.61 -11.68 -12.01
CA LEU A 127 -19.48 -12.84 -11.80
C LEU A 127 -20.97 -12.46 -11.65
N PRO A 128 -21.33 -11.34 -10.98
CA PRO A 128 -22.73 -10.94 -10.89
C PRO A 128 -23.33 -10.58 -12.26
N PHE A 129 -22.59 -9.81 -13.06
CA PHE A 129 -22.95 -9.50 -14.46
C PHE A 129 -23.19 -10.79 -15.24
N LEU A 130 -22.23 -11.71 -15.20
CA LEU A 130 -22.26 -12.95 -15.97
C LEU A 130 -23.47 -13.82 -15.62
N SER A 131 -23.75 -13.96 -14.33
CA SER A 131 -24.90 -14.72 -13.84
C SER A 131 -26.21 -14.08 -14.27
N ALA A 132 -26.33 -12.76 -14.12
CA ALA A 132 -27.55 -12.03 -14.46
C ALA A 132 -27.84 -12.04 -15.97
N ILE A 133 -26.83 -11.81 -16.81
CA ILE A 133 -27.02 -11.79 -18.26
C ILE A 133 -27.36 -13.18 -18.82
N TRP A 134 -26.76 -14.26 -18.29
CA TRP A 134 -27.14 -15.62 -18.69
C TRP A 134 -28.57 -15.96 -18.28
N ILE A 135 -28.97 -15.64 -17.05
CA ILE A 135 -30.35 -15.85 -16.59
C ILE A 135 -31.33 -15.07 -17.49
N ALA A 136 -31.05 -13.79 -17.75
CA ALA A 136 -31.91 -12.94 -18.56
C ALA A 136 -32.00 -13.42 -20.02
N THR A 137 -30.88 -13.81 -20.63
CA THR A 137 -30.85 -14.30 -22.03
C THR A 137 -31.54 -15.65 -22.18
N LEU A 138 -31.39 -16.58 -21.23
CA LEU A 138 -32.14 -17.84 -21.24
C LEU A 138 -33.63 -17.62 -21.01
N ALA A 139 -33.99 -16.76 -20.05
CA ALA A 139 -35.38 -16.44 -19.75
C ALA A 139 -36.09 -15.79 -20.95
N ALA A 140 -35.41 -14.84 -21.61
CA ALA A 140 -35.93 -14.13 -22.77
C ALA A 140 -36.33 -15.03 -23.95
N ARG A 141 -35.74 -16.22 -24.08
CA ARG A 141 -36.14 -17.20 -25.11
C ARG A 141 -37.58 -17.68 -24.96
N ASN A 142 -38.14 -17.59 -23.75
CA ASN A 142 -39.51 -17.98 -23.48
C ASN A 142 -40.50 -16.81 -23.61
N TYR A 143 -40.02 -15.61 -23.94
CA TYR A 143 -40.85 -14.41 -24.06
C TYR A 143 -41.17 -14.13 -25.53
N SER A 144 -42.41 -14.41 -25.93
CA SER A 144 -42.87 -14.29 -27.32
C SER A 144 -42.93 -12.85 -27.83
N THR A 145 -42.96 -11.86 -26.94
CA THR A 145 -43.01 -10.42 -27.28
C THR A 145 -41.62 -9.78 -27.38
N MET A 146 -40.55 -10.48 -26.98
CA MET A 146 -39.19 -9.94 -27.03
C MET A 146 -38.63 -10.03 -28.45
N ILE A 147 -38.26 -8.88 -29.01
CA ILE A 147 -37.68 -8.78 -30.35
C ILE A 147 -36.15 -8.78 -30.26
N PRO A 148 -35.44 -9.71 -30.93
CA PRO A 148 -33.98 -9.69 -31.00
C PRO A 148 -33.44 -8.41 -31.65
N GLY A 149 -32.34 -7.89 -31.12
CA GLY A 149 -31.68 -6.69 -31.64
C GLY A 149 -31.05 -6.91 -33.03
N GLU A 150 -31.08 -5.87 -33.87
CA GLU A 150 -30.50 -5.89 -35.23
C GLU A 150 -29.16 -5.15 -35.33
N SER A 151 -28.73 -4.49 -34.26
CA SER A 151 -27.58 -3.56 -34.20
C SER A 151 -26.24 -4.19 -34.62
N GLY A 152 -26.13 -5.52 -34.59
CA GLY A 152 -24.94 -6.26 -35.02
C GLY A 152 -24.97 -6.77 -36.47
N ILE A 153 -26.12 -6.69 -37.15
CA ILE A 153 -26.33 -7.28 -38.49
C ILE A 153 -26.22 -6.21 -39.59
N TYR A 154 -26.72 -5.00 -39.34
CA TYR A 154 -26.71 -3.90 -40.32
C TYR A 154 -26.01 -2.64 -39.79
N THR A 155 -24.74 -2.78 -39.40
CA THR A 155 -23.98 -1.69 -38.76
C THR A 155 -23.87 -0.42 -39.60
N LEU A 156 -23.73 -0.54 -40.93
CA LEU A 156 -23.62 0.63 -41.81
C LEU A 156 -24.94 1.39 -41.99
N SER A 157 -26.07 0.69 -42.15
CA SER A 157 -27.38 1.35 -42.26
C SER A 157 -27.80 1.99 -40.94
N THR A 158 -27.54 1.32 -39.82
CA THR A 158 -27.80 1.89 -38.48
C THR A 158 -26.93 3.11 -38.17
N ILE A 159 -25.66 3.13 -38.58
CA ILE A 159 -24.81 4.33 -38.47
C ILE A 159 -25.32 5.45 -39.39
N TYR A 160 -25.77 5.11 -40.60
CA TYR A 160 -26.32 6.07 -41.56
C TYR A 160 -27.61 6.73 -41.05
N GLU A 161 -28.57 5.95 -40.57
CA GLU A 161 -29.84 6.46 -40.02
C GLU A 161 -29.64 7.38 -38.81
N ARG A 162 -28.60 7.16 -38.00
CA ARG A 162 -28.37 7.87 -36.74
C ARG A 162 -27.44 9.08 -36.87
N GLY A 163 -26.42 9.00 -37.73
CA GLY A 163 -25.35 10.01 -37.85
C GLY A 163 -25.22 10.65 -39.24
N GLY A 164 -26.01 10.20 -40.20
CA GLY A 164 -25.97 10.68 -41.58
C GLY A 164 -24.67 10.31 -42.34
N PRO A 165 -24.51 10.84 -43.56
CA PRO A 165 -23.43 10.45 -44.47
C PRO A 165 -22.03 10.92 -44.03
N LEU A 166 -21.92 11.83 -43.06
CA LEU A 166 -20.63 12.30 -42.54
C LEU A 166 -20.04 11.30 -41.55
N VAL A 167 -20.85 10.78 -40.62
CA VAL A 167 -20.41 9.78 -39.64
C VAL A 167 -20.09 8.46 -40.34
N VAL A 168 -20.88 8.06 -41.34
CA VAL A 168 -20.59 6.89 -42.18
C VAL A 168 -19.27 7.07 -42.91
N ARG A 169 -19.01 8.23 -43.53
CA ARG A 169 -17.72 8.50 -44.19
C ARG A 169 -16.53 8.47 -43.24
N ILE A 170 -16.66 8.96 -42.01
CA ILE A 170 -15.61 8.86 -40.99
C ILE A 170 -15.37 7.41 -40.60
N TYR A 171 -16.45 6.64 -40.41
CA TYR A 171 -16.39 5.22 -40.07
C TYR A 171 -15.74 4.39 -41.18
N GLU A 172 -16.16 4.58 -42.43
CA GLU A 172 -15.59 3.95 -43.63
C GLU A 172 -14.14 4.35 -43.82
N TRP A 173 -13.82 5.66 -43.80
CA TRP A 173 -12.44 6.15 -43.92
C TRP A 173 -11.50 5.51 -42.89
N PHE A 174 -11.92 5.41 -41.64
CA PHE A 174 -11.10 4.82 -40.58
C PHE A 174 -11.01 3.28 -40.69
N GLY A 175 -12.04 2.64 -41.24
CA GLY A 175 -12.08 1.20 -41.53
C GLY A 175 -11.25 0.78 -42.74
N ASP A 176 -11.14 1.67 -43.73
CA ASP A 176 -10.39 1.48 -44.99
C ASP A 176 -8.88 1.67 -44.83
N VAL A 177 -8.45 2.33 -43.74
CA VAL A 177 -7.04 2.33 -43.34
C VAL A 177 -6.60 0.88 -43.14
N SER A 178 -5.54 0.47 -43.84
CA SER A 178 -5.01 -0.90 -43.81
C SER A 178 -4.26 -1.18 -42.50
N TRP A 179 -4.99 -1.35 -41.40
CA TRP A 179 -4.43 -1.68 -40.10
C TRP A 179 -3.89 -3.12 -40.07
N PRO A 180 -2.68 -3.36 -39.50
CA PRO A 180 -2.21 -4.71 -39.21
C PRO A 180 -3.25 -5.49 -38.37
N LEU A 181 -3.45 -6.76 -38.70
CA LEU A 181 -4.50 -7.60 -38.07
C LEU A 181 -4.38 -7.62 -36.53
N PHE A 182 -3.15 -7.68 -36.01
CA PHE A 182 -2.87 -7.59 -34.57
C PHE A 182 -3.46 -6.32 -33.95
N ILE A 183 -3.18 -5.16 -34.53
CA ILE A 183 -3.62 -3.85 -34.03
C ILE A 183 -5.14 -3.72 -34.11
N LYS A 184 -5.72 -4.15 -35.24
CA LYS A 184 -7.18 -4.14 -35.45
C LYS A 184 -7.89 -4.99 -34.40
N THR A 185 -7.37 -6.19 -34.12
CA THR A 185 -7.96 -7.13 -33.17
C THR A 185 -7.78 -6.67 -31.72
N TYR A 186 -6.64 -6.07 -31.39
CA TYR A 186 -6.38 -5.48 -30.06
C TYR A 186 -7.41 -4.40 -29.71
N PHE A 187 -7.58 -3.41 -30.59
CA PHE A 187 -8.53 -2.33 -30.34
C PHE A 187 -9.97 -2.83 -30.32
N LYS A 188 -10.38 -3.71 -31.24
CA LYS A 188 -11.70 -4.34 -31.17
C LYS A 188 -11.91 -5.09 -29.84
N SER A 189 -10.88 -5.78 -29.35
CA SER A 189 -10.94 -6.46 -28.04
C SER A 189 -11.11 -5.49 -26.89
N LEU A 190 -10.46 -4.31 -26.91
CA LEU A 190 -10.69 -3.27 -25.91
C LEU A 190 -12.13 -2.73 -25.96
N GLY A 191 -12.66 -2.48 -27.16
CA GLY A 191 -14.06 -2.04 -27.34
C GLY A 191 -15.08 -3.07 -26.84
N ALA A 192 -14.79 -4.37 -27.06
CA ALA A 192 -15.64 -5.48 -26.64
C ALA A 192 -15.87 -5.54 -25.12
N ILE A 193 -14.98 -4.97 -24.28
CA ILE A 193 -15.19 -4.86 -22.82
C ILE A 193 -16.49 -4.11 -22.49
N PHE A 194 -16.83 -3.11 -23.30
CA PHE A 194 -18.05 -2.31 -23.19
C PHE A 194 -19.11 -2.70 -24.23
N PHE A 195 -18.96 -3.88 -24.83
CA PHE A 195 -19.80 -4.37 -25.93
C PHE A 195 -19.80 -3.47 -27.18
N GLN A 196 -18.76 -2.66 -27.38
CA GLN A 196 -18.63 -1.78 -28.54
C GLN A 196 -17.64 -2.37 -29.55
N TYR A 197 -18.16 -3.09 -30.54
CA TYR A 197 -17.36 -3.94 -31.44
C TYR A 197 -16.75 -3.21 -32.65
N HIS A 198 -16.24 -2.00 -32.45
CA HIS A 198 -15.65 -1.22 -33.53
C HIS A 198 -14.30 -0.61 -33.12
N LEU A 199 -13.44 -0.42 -34.13
CA LEU A 199 -12.05 -0.02 -33.95
C LEU A 199 -11.91 1.30 -33.19
N PHE A 200 -12.80 2.26 -33.47
CA PHE A 200 -12.76 3.59 -32.88
C PHE A 200 -13.05 3.60 -31.36
N ALA A 201 -13.95 2.74 -30.84
CA ALA A 201 -14.16 2.60 -29.38
C ALA A 201 -12.90 2.09 -28.73
N GLY A 202 -12.32 1.04 -29.31
CA GLY A 202 -11.06 0.45 -28.87
C GLY A 202 -9.94 1.47 -28.78
N LEU A 203 -9.79 2.31 -29.80
CA LEU A 203 -8.79 3.37 -29.86
C LEU A 203 -9.00 4.41 -28.74
N LEU A 204 -10.24 4.88 -28.54
CA LEU A 204 -10.56 5.84 -27.49
C LEU A 204 -10.31 5.26 -26.09
N ILE A 205 -10.73 4.02 -25.85
CA ILE A 205 -10.47 3.30 -24.60
C ILE A 205 -8.96 3.14 -24.40
N ALA A 206 -8.21 2.75 -25.43
CA ALA A 206 -6.76 2.61 -25.38
C ALA A 206 -6.06 3.93 -25.05
N ALA A 207 -6.45 5.02 -25.70
CA ALA A 207 -5.92 6.35 -25.44
C ALA A 207 -6.25 6.81 -24.01
N GLY A 208 -7.51 6.66 -23.59
CA GLY A 208 -7.94 6.95 -22.22
C GLY A 208 -7.16 6.15 -21.18
N LEU A 209 -6.96 4.86 -21.42
CA LEU A 209 -6.18 3.98 -20.56
C LEU A 209 -4.72 4.41 -20.51
N LEU A 210 -4.09 4.73 -21.64
CA LEU A 210 -2.70 5.22 -21.70
C LEU A 210 -2.50 6.52 -20.94
N PHE A 211 -3.43 7.48 -21.06
CA PHE A 211 -3.36 8.74 -20.31
C PHE A 211 -3.56 8.53 -18.81
N TYR A 212 -4.53 7.70 -18.42
CA TYR A 212 -4.83 7.43 -17.02
C TYR A 212 -3.72 6.59 -16.34
N SER A 213 -3.35 5.46 -16.93
CA SER A 213 -2.38 4.50 -16.41
C SER A 213 -1.56 3.85 -17.53
N ARG A 214 -0.30 4.29 -17.64
CA ARG A 214 0.70 3.75 -18.57
C ARG A 214 0.96 2.28 -18.26
N ILE A 215 1.05 1.92 -16.98
CA ILE A 215 1.27 0.53 -16.57
C ILE A 215 0.09 -0.36 -16.94
N ALA A 216 -1.15 0.08 -16.72
CA ALA A 216 -2.34 -0.68 -17.12
C ALA A 216 -2.38 -0.89 -18.64
N PHE A 217 -2.02 0.14 -19.41
CA PHE A 217 -1.90 0.05 -20.87
C PHE A 217 -0.80 -0.93 -21.31
N LEU A 218 0.37 -0.92 -20.66
CA LEU A 218 1.43 -1.89 -20.97
C LEU A 218 1.00 -3.33 -20.64
N LEU A 219 0.29 -3.52 -19.53
CA LEU A 219 -0.27 -4.82 -19.15
C LEU A 219 -1.34 -5.28 -20.15
N SER A 220 -2.22 -4.40 -20.63
CA SER A 220 -3.22 -4.75 -21.64
C SER A 220 -2.57 -5.20 -22.94
N VAL A 221 -1.54 -4.48 -23.41
CA VAL A 221 -0.76 -4.86 -24.58
C VAL A 221 -0.03 -6.18 -24.34
N THR A 222 0.59 -6.36 -23.17
CA THR A 222 1.35 -7.59 -22.84
C THR A 222 0.44 -8.81 -22.80
N GLY A 223 -0.70 -8.73 -22.12
CA GLY A 223 -1.67 -9.83 -22.04
C GLY A 223 -2.21 -10.20 -23.42
N PHE A 224 -2.59 -9.21 -24.23
CA PHE A 224 -3.08 -9.46 -25.59
C PHE A 224 -1.98 -10.01 -26.52
N ALA A 225 -0.77 -9.45 -26.47
CA ALA A 225 0.36 -9.91 -27.28
C ALA A 225 0.78 -11.35 -26.93
N SER A 226 0.78 -11.69 -25.64
CA SER A 226 1.07 -13.05 -25.17
C SER A 226 0.02 -14.04 -25.68
N ALA A 227 -1.26 -13.65 -25.70
CA ALA A 227 -2.34 -14.47 -26.21
C ALA A 227 -2.20 -14.66 -27.72
N TRP A 228 -1.99 -13.57 -28.45
CA TRP A 228 -1.76 -13.61 -29.88
C TRP A 228 -0.60 -14.53 -30.25
N GLY A 229 0.54 -14.41 -29.55
CA GLY A 229 1.70 -15.28 -29.72
C GLY A 229 1.37 -16.74 -29.42
N PHE A 230 0.63 -17.02 -28.34
CA PHE A 230 0.22 -18.38 -27.99
C PHE A 230 -0.68 -19.00 -29.07
N TYR A 231 -1.69 -18.29 -29.55
CA TYR A 231 -2.57 -18.76 -30.63
C TYR A 231 -1.77 -19.06 -31.91
N LEU A 232 -0.75 -18.25 -32.23
CA LEU A 232 0.12 -18.49 -33.38
C LEU A 232 0.93 -19.78 -33.20
N LEU A 233 1.45 -20.02 -31.99
CA LEU A 233 2.26 -21.19 -31.68
C LEU A 233 1.47 -22.51 -31.75
N ILE A 234 0.20 -22.51 -31.32
CA ILE A 234 -0.64 -23.71 -31.35
C ILE A 234 -1.41 -23.89 -32.67
N GLY A 235 -1.28 -22.95 -33.62
CA GLY A 235 -2.02 -22.97 -34.88
C GLY A 235 -3.53 -22.77 -34.73
N ALA A 236 -3.96 -22.08 -33.67
CA ALA A 236 -5.38 -21.81 -33.42
C ALA A 236 -5.93 -20.73 -34.36
N ASN A 237 -7.24 -20.77 -34.60
CA ASN A 237 -7.89 -19.86 -35.52
C ASN A 237 -7.92 -18.43 -34.96
N MET A 238 -7.17 -17.52 -35.59
CA MET A 238 -7.13 -16.09 -35.20
C MET A 238 -8.49 -15.40 -35.32
N ASN A 239 -9.43 -15.99 -36.06
CA ASN A 239 -10.80 -15.49 -36.14
C ASN A 239 -11.55 -15.64 -34.82
N GLU A 240 -11.16 -16.54 -33.92
CA GLU A 240 -11.76 -16.62 -32.57
C GLU A 240 -11.45 -15.37 -31.74
N LEU A 241 -10.23 -14.83 -31.85
CA LEU A 241 -9.85 -13.57 -31.21
C LEU A 241 -10.58 -12.36 -31.82
N ASN A 242 -10.97 -12.43 -33.10
CA ASN A 242 -11.59 -11.34 -33.85
C ASN A 242 -13.14 -11.34 -33.81
N TYR A 243 -13.78 -12.51 -33.99
CA TYR A 243 -15.24 -12.68 -34.05
C TYR A 243 -15.84 -13.22 -32.76
N GLY A 244 -15.09 -14.00 -31.98
CA GLY A 244 -15.54 -14.48 -30.66
C GLY A 244 -15.47 -13.39 -29.58
N PHE A 245 -14.78 -12.28 -29.87
CA PHE A 245 -14.54 -11.17 -28.95
C PHE A 245 -13.84 -11.58 -27.65
N ILE A 246 -13.03 -12.64 -27.67
CA ILE A 246 -12.52 -13.23 -26.42
C ILE A 246 -11.23 -12.55 -25.93
N GLY A 247 -10.58 -11.76 -26.80
CA GLY A 247 -9.30 -11.09 -26.51
C GLY A 247 -9.31 -10.19 -25.27
N PHE A 248 -10.47 -9.67 -24.87
CA PHE A 248 -10.57 -8.84 -23.66
C PHE A 248 -10.31 -9.61 -22.36
N ASN A 249 -10.56 -10.93 -22.33
CA ASN A 249 -10.30 -11.74 -21.14
C ASN A 249 -8.81 -11.70 -20.78
N HIS A 250 -7.94 -11.73 -21.78
CA HIS A 250 -6.49 -11.59 -21.59
C HIS A 250 -6.11 -10.19 -21.09
N ILE A 251 -6.74 -9.15 -21.65
CA ILE A 251 -6.51 -7.76 -21.27
C ILE A 251 -6.91 -7.49 -19.80
N LEU A 252 -8.15 -7.82 -19.43
CA LEU A 252 -8.65 -7.58 -18.06
C LEU A 252 -7.88 -8.41 -17.03
N THR A 253 -7.54 -9.66 -17.37
CA THR A 253 -6.75 -10.51 -16.47
C THR A 253 -5.36 -9.91 -16.27
N ALA A 254 -4.71 -9.45 -17.34
CA ALA A 254 -3.39 -8.84 -17.25
C ALA A 254 -3.38 -7.58 -16.39
N ILE A 255 -4.37 -6.69 -16.53
CA ILE A 255 -4.51 -5.50 -15.67
C ILE A 255 -4.76 -5.92 -14.22
N ALA A 256 -5.68 -6.87 -14.00
CA ALA A 256 -6.08 -7.33 -12.67
C ALA A 256 -4.90 -7.94 -11.89
N ILE A 257 -4.23 -8.96 -12.45
CA ILE A 257 -3.14 -9.66 -11.74
C ILE A 257 -1.79 -8.96 -11.91
N GLY A 258 -1.62 -8.11 -12.92
CA GLY A 258 -0.34 -7.51 -13.26
C GLY A 258 -0.07 -6.18 -12.56
N GLY A 259 -1.11 -5.45 -12.15
CA GLY A 259 -0.95 -4.12 -11.57
C GLY A 259 -2.05 -3.65 -10.61
N PHE A 260 -3.24 -4.26 -10.62
CA PHE A 260 -4.30 -3.89 -9.68
C PHE A 260 -4.24 -4.67 -8.37
N PHE A 261 -4.36 -6.00 -8.40
CA PHE A 261 -4.31 -6.84 -7.19
C PHE A 261 -2.89 -7.20 -6.77
N MET A 262 -1.94 -7.16 -7.69
CA MET A 262 -0.51 -7.32 -7.42
C MET A 262 0.23 -6.03 -7.75
N ILE A 263 1.28 -5.74 -6.99
CA ILE A 263 2.18 -4.63 -7.26
C ILE A 263 2.94 -4.92 -8.56
N ALA A 264 2.82 -3.99 -9.52
CA ALA A 264 3.44 -4.12 -10.82
C ALA A 264 4.95 -4.32 -10.72
N SER A 265 5.47 -5.36 -11.34
CA SER A 265 6.90 -5.68 -11.34
C SER A 265 7.27 -6.57 -12.52
N GLY A 266 8.56 -6.72 -12.83
CA GLY A 266 8.97 -7.71 -13.84
C GLY A 266 8.42 -9.13 -13.58
N TRP A 267 8.26 -9.50 -12.30
CA TRP A 267 7.60 -10.76 -11.92
C TRP A 267 6.11 -10.79 -12.26
N SER A 268 5.37 -9.69 -12.06
CA SER A 268 3.95 -9.67 -12.41
C SER A 268 3.74 -9.76 -13.92
N PHE A 269 4.58 -9.09 -14.72
CA PHE A 269 4.59 -9.23 -16.18
C PHE A 269 4.91 -10.66 -16.63
N LEU A 270 5.90 -11.31 -16.00
CA LEU A 270 6.20 -12.71 -16.27
C LEU A 270 4.99 -13.61 -15.96
N TRP A 271 4.34 -13.41 -14.82
CA TRP A 271 3.12 -14.17 -14.48
C TRP A 271 2.01 -13.96 -15.50
N VAL A 272 1.77 -12.73 -15.97
CA VAL A 272 0.80 -12.46 -17.05
C VAL A 272 1.08 -13.28 -18.30
N ILE A 273 2.34 -13.34 -18.74
CA ILE A 273 2.74 -14.15 -19.90
C ILE A 273 2.46 -15.63 -19.65
N LEU A 274 2.83 -16.15 -18.48
CA LEU A 274 2.69 -17.56 -18.12
C LEU A 274 1.23 -18.03 -17.97
N ILE A 275 0.33 -17.18 -17.46
CA ILE A 275 -1.08 -17.56 -17.27
C ILE A 275 -1.90 -17.41 -18.55
N THR A 276 -1.42 -16.65 -19.53
CA THR A 276 -2.17 -16.34 -20.74
C THR A 276 -2.60 -17.59 -21.53
N PRO A 277 -1.73 -18.61 -21.73
CA PRO A 277 -2.14 -19.89 -22.31
C PRO A 277 -3.30 -20.56 -21.58
N ILE A 278 -3.31 -20.51 -20.24
CA ILE A 278 -4.36 -21.11 -19.42
C ILE A 278 -5.69 -20.41 -19.65
N ILE A 279 -5.68 -19.07 -19.78
CA ILE A 279 -6.89 -18.31 -20.14
C ILE A 279 -7.42 -18.77 -21.49
N SER A 280 -6.56 -18.96 -22.50
CA SER A 280 -6.97 -19.42 -23.83
C SER A 280 -7.59 -20.83 -23.79
N MET A 281 -7.02 -21.74 -22.99
CA MET A 281 -7.57 -23.08 -22.78
C MET A 281 -8.94 -23.04 -22.09
N ILE A 282 -9.09 -22.22 -21.04
CA ILE A 282 -10.36 -22.03 -20.34
C ILE A 282 -11.40 -21.47 -21.31
N THR A 283 -11.02 -20.44 -22.08
CA THR A 283 -11.85 -19.85 -23.13
C THR A 283 -12.39 -20.91 -24.09
N ALA A 284 -11.51 -21.69 -24.71
CA ALA A 284 -11.89 -22.66 -25.74
C ALA A 284 -12.77 -23.78 -25.15
N GLY A 285 -12.38 -24.31 -23.98
CA GLY A 285 -13.14 -25.37 -23.32
C GLY A 285 -14.54 -24.93 -22.89
N PHE A 286 -14.68 -23.72 -22.35
CA PHE A 286 -16.00 -23.20 -21.96
C PHE A 286 -16.83 -22.73 -23.16
N ALA A 287 -16.22 -22.33 -24.27
CA ALA A 287 -16.97 -22.01 -25.50
C ALA A 287 -17.75 -23.23 -26.01
N GLU A 288 -17.13 -24.40 -26.06
CA GLU A 288 -17.80 -25.64 -26.43
C GLU A 288 -18.89 -26.04 -25.43
N LEU A 289 -18.57 -25.99 -24.13
CA LEU A 289 -19.50 -26.40 -23.07
C LEU A 289 -20.74 -25.50 -23.01
N LEU A 290 -20.56 -24.18 -23.07
CA LEU A 290 -21.66 -23.21 -23.02
C LEU A 290 -22.40 -23.12 -24.36
N GLY A 291 -21.74 -23.47 -25.47
CA GLY A 291 -22.35 -23.59 -26.79
C GLY A 291 -23.54 -24.54 -26.82
N ILE A 292 -23.52 -25.61 -26.01
CA ILE A 292 -24.66 -26.54 -25.83
C ILE A 292 -25.93 -25.79 -25.36
N PHE A 293 -25.75 -24.82 -24.48
CA PHE A 293 -26.83 -23.98 -23.96
C PHE A 293 -27.05 -22.72 -24.81
N GLN A 294 -26.31 -22.58 -25.92
CA GLN A 294 -26.24 -21.38 -26.76
C GLN A 294 -25.91 -20.14 -25.93
N LEU A 295 -25.02 -20.28 -24.95
CA LEU A 295 -24.58 -19.20 -24.10
C LEU A 295 -23.17 -18.73 -24.51
N PRO A 296 -22.95 -17.41 -24.61
CA PRO A 296 -21.61 -16.88 -24.81
C PRO A 296 -20.78 -16.96 -23.53
N VAL A 297 -19.47 -17.13 -23.71
CA VAL A 297 -18.47 -17.27 -22.63
C VAL A 297 -18.28 -15.96 -21.84
N TYR A 298 -18.42 -14.81 -22.51
CA TYR A 298 -18.19 -13.47 -21.95
C TYR A 298 -16.89 -13.39 -21.11
N SER A 299 -16.98 -12.86 -19.88
CA SER A 299 -15.85 -12.61 -18.98
C SER A 299 -15.53 -13.80 -18.05
N LEU A 300 -16.12 -14.97 -18.28
CA LEU A 300 -15.90 -16.16 -17.44
C LEU A 300 -14.39 -16.52 -17.31
N PRO A 301 -13.59 -16.59 -18.39
CA PRO A 301 -12.17 -16.95 -18.30
C PRO A 301 -11.38 -15.97 -17.44
N PHE A 302 -11.66 -14.67 -17.58
CA PHE A 302 -11.09 -13.63 -16.72
C PHE A 302 -11.45 -13.85 -15.25
N ASN A 303 -12.74 -14.05 -14.92
CA ASN A 303 -13.16 -14.23 -13.53
C ASN A 303 -12.50 -15.46 -12.90
N LEU A 304 -12.52 -16.60 -13.59
CA LEU A 304 -11.96 -17.85 -13.09
C LEU A 304 -10.45 -17.72 -12.87
N MET A 305 -9.72 -17.16 -13.84
CA MET A 305 -8.27 -17.08 -13.76
C MET A 305 -7.81 -16.12 -12.66
N VAL A 306 -8.42 -14.93 -12.55
CA VAL A 306 -8.08 -13.97 -11.49
C VAL A 306 -8.37 -14.56 -10.12
N LEU A 307 -9.56 -15.15 -9.91
CA LEU A 307 -9.92 -15.74 -8.62
C LEU A 307 -8.99 -16.89 -8.22
N LEU A 308 -8.71 -17.80 -9.15
CA LEU A 308 -7.81 -18.92 -8.90
C LEU A 308 -6.40 -18.43 -8.57
N PHE A 309 -5.88 -17.45 -9.32
CA PHE A 309 -4.56 -16.88 -9.07
C PHE A 309 -4.49 -16.21 -7.70
N LEU A 310 -5.46 -15.35 -7.36
CA LEU A 310 -5.48 -14.66 -6.06
C LEU A 310 -5.65 -15.62 -4.90
N TYR A 311 -6.45 -16.67 -5.05
CA TYR A 311 -6.61 -17.70 -4.02
C TYR A 311 -5.31 -18.48 -3.84
N ALA A 312 -4.65 -18.91 -4.93
CA ALA A 312 -3.37 -19.60 -4.88
C ALA A 312 -2.27 -18.77 -4.21
N MET A 313 -2.22 -17.45 -4.45
CA MET A 313 -1.22 -16.57 -3.83
C MET A 313 -1.30 -16.52 -2.29
N LYS A 314 -2.42 -16.92 -1.69
CA LYS A 314 -2.61 -16.95 -0.22
C LYS A 314 -1.98 -18.16 0.45
N PHE A 315 -1.71 -19.23 -0.29
CA PHE A 315 -1.11 -20.47 0.23
C PHE A 315 0.42 -20.48 0.14
N ARG A 316 1.06 -19.34 -0.15
CA ARG A 316 2.52 -19.26 -0.23
C ARG A 316 3.13 -19.26 1.17
N GLU A 317 3.71 -20.40 1.56
CA GLU A 317 4.45 -20.54 2.83
C GLU A 317 5.87 -19.98 2.76
N LYS A 318 6.54 -20.15 1.62
CA LYS A 318 7.82 -19.48 1.36
C LYS A 318 7.52 -17.99 1.16
N MET A 319 8.07 -17.15 2.02
CA MET A 319 7.97 -15.68 1.97
C MET A 319 8.71 -15.07 0.77
N LEU A 320 8.42 -15.56 -0.44
CA LEU A 320 8.85 -14.92 -1.68
C LEU A 320 8.15 -13.56 -1.76
N ARG A 321 8.94 -12.49 -1.73
CA ARG A 321 8.43 -11.11 -1.78
C ARG A 321 7.66 -10.79 -3.05
N LYS A 322 7.83 -11.57 -4.13
CA LYS A 322 7.24 -11.30 -5.45
C LYS A 322 6.54 -12.56 -6.02
N PRO A 323 5.42 -12.41 -6.75
CA PRO A 323 4.64 -11.18 -6.92
C PRO A 323 4.00 -10.76 -5.60
N GLU A 324 4.03 -9.46 -5.33
CA GLU A 324 3.58 -8.89 -4.05
C GLU A 324 2.13 -8.44 -4.15
N PRO A 325 1.22 -8.90 -3.27
CA PRO A 325 -0.17 -8.44 -3.30
C PRO A 325 -0.27 -6.98 -2.84
N VAL A 326 -1.20 -6.24 -3.42
CA VAL A 326 -1.50 -4.87 -3.00
C VAL A 326 -2.26 -4.90 -1.67
N ALA A 327 -1.63 -4.42 -0.59
CA ALA A 327 -2.24 -4.39 0.74
C ALA A 327 -3.34 -3.32 0.85
N VAL A 328 -3.10 -2.14 0.30
CA VAL A 328 -4.06 -1.02 0.26
C VAL A 328 -4.25 -0.60 -1.18
N GLN A 329 -5.50 -0.66 -1.66
CA GLN A 329 -5.82 -0.39 -3.05
C GLN A 329 -5.98 1.10 -3.31
N HIS A 330 -5.13 1.66 -4.17
CA HIS A 330 -5.19 3.06 -4.59
C HIS A 330 -5.84 3.28 -5.98
N TYR A 331 -6.33 2.22 -6.63
CA TYR A 331 -7.02 2.27 -7.93
C TYR A 331 -6.18 2.97 -9.00
N SER A 332 -4.87 2.72 -8.98
CA SER A 332 -3.89 3.07 -10.00
C SER A 332 -2.68 2.15 -9.84
N PRO A 333 -2.29 1.38 -10.87
CA PRO A 333 -1.09 0.55 -10.82
C PRO A 333 0.20 1.32 -10.48
N GLU A 334 0.37 2.52 -11.01
CA GLU A 334 1.52 3.39 -10.71
C GLU A 334 1.54 3.78 -9.23
N LEU A 335 0.39 4.20 -8.69
CA LEU A 335 0.30 4.62 -7.31
C LEU A 335 0.53 3.44 -6.35
N ASN A 336 -0.04 2.27 -6.65
CA ASN A 336 0.21 1.03 -5.93
C ASN A 336 1.70 0.65 -5.94
N LEU A 337 2.36 0.81 -7.09
CA LEU A 337 3.79 0.54 -7.24
C LEU A 337 4.64 1.49 -6.39
N TYR A 338 4.45 2.80 -6.56
CA TYR A 338 5.26 3.80 -5.87
C TYR A 338 5.07 3.76 -4.35
N ILE A 339 3.83 3.66 -3.88
CA ILE A 339 3.55 3.57 -2.44
C ILE A 339 3.99 2.22 -1.87
N GLY A 340 3.78 1.12 -2.61
CA GLY A 340 4.19 -0.21 -2.19
C GLY A 340 5.71 -0.32 -2.04
N GLN A 341 6.47 0.14 -3.03
CA GLN A 341 7.94 0.17 -2.97
C GLN A 341 8.44 1.11 -1.87
N ASN A 342 7.88 2.31 -1.77
CA ASN A 342 8.25 3.26 -0.71
C ASN A 342 7.98 2.70 0.68
N SER A 343 6.80 2.10 0.91
CA SER A 343 6.45 1.48 2.19
C SER A 343 7.37 0.29 2.49
N GLY A 344 7.71 -0.51 1.47
CA GLY A 344 8.65 -1.62 1.58
C GLY A 344 10.08 -1.18 1.87
N GLU A 345 10.50 0.02 1.44
CA GLU A 345 11.80 0.61 1.81
C GLU A 345 11.78 1.17 3.24
N ARG A 346 10.74 1.96 3.57
CA ARG A 346 10.61 2.66 4.86
C ARG A 346 10.35 1.74 6.04
N PHE A 347 9.67 0.61 5.80
CA PHE A 347 9.21 -0.31 6.83
C PHE A 347 9.57 -1.78 6.54
N ARG A 348 10.66 -2.01 5.78
CA ARG A 348 11.07 -3.33 5.23
C ARG A 348 11.05 -4.50 6.21
N ASN A 349 11.40 -4.21 7.46
CA ASN A 349 11.56 -5.19 8.52
C ASN A 349 10.66 -4.85 9.71
N LYS A 350 9.64 -4.00 9.54
CA LYS A 350 8.74 -3.63 10.62
C LYS A 350 8.03 -4.87 11.14
N SER A 351 8.39 -5.29 12.34
CA SER A 351 7.75 -6.42 13.01
C SER A 351 6.40 -6.04 13.60
N TYR A 352 5.57 -7.05 13.88
CA TYR A 352 4.25 -6.86 14.49
C TYR A 352 4.31 -6.23 15.88
N LEU A 353 5.32 -6.57 16.68
CA LEU A 353 5.50 -6.08 18.03
C LEU A 353 6.83 -5.34 18.17
N PRO A 354 6.83 -4.05 18.53
CA PRO A 354 8.07 -3.31 18.67
C PRO A 354 8.85 -3.77 19.91
N VAL A 355 10.10 -4.18 19.69
CA VAL A 355 11.09 -4.53 20.71
C VAL A 355 12.17 -3.43 20.78
N SER A 356 12.50 -2.99 21.98
CA SER A 356 13.58 -2.02 22.28
C SER A 356 14.82 -2.72 22.84
N LEU A 357 15.92 -1.98 22.96
CA LEU A 357 17.10 -2.50 23.66
C LEU A 357 16.77 -2.63 25.17
N PRO A 358 17.21 -3.71 25.85
CA PRO A 358 16.84 -4.00 27.23
C PRO A 358 17.72 -3.26 28.27
N PHE A 359 18.12 -2.02 27.98
CA PHE A 359 18.99 -1.23 28.85
C PHE A 359 18.83 0.28 28.61
N PHE A 360 19.38 1.06 29.55
CA PHE A 360 19.56 2.51 29.42
C PHE A 360 20.99 2.85 29.02
N GLY A 361 21.15 4.01 28.36
CA GLY A 361 22.45 4.50 27.91
C GLY A 361 22.99 3.76 26.68
N THR A 362 24.26 3.98 26.41
CA THR A 362 24.97 3.41 25.25
C THR A 362 25.71 2.14 25.66
N TRP A 363 25.50 1.07 24.90
CA TRP A 363 26.17 -0.22 25.08
C TRP A 363 26.75 -0.69 23.75
N THR A 364 27.82 -1.45 23.81
CA THR A 364 28.52 -2.02 22.65
C THR A 364 28.04 -3.45 22.43
N VAL A 365 27.73 -3.79 21.18
CA VAL A 365 27.45 -5.18 20.77
C VAL A 365 28.76 -5.96 20.73
N ASN A 366 29.06 -6.74 21.78
CA ASN A 366 30.26 -7.57 21.83
C ASN A 366 30.13 -8.78 20.88
N GLN A 367 28.95 -9.42 20.90
CA GLN A 367 28.60 -10.51 20.00
C GLN A 367 27.19 -10.27 19.42
N GLY A 368 27.06 -10.33 18.09
CA GLY A 368 25.78 -10.16 17.41
C GLY A 368 25.30 -11.46 16.74
N HIS A 369 24.40 -11.31 15.77
CA HIS A 369 23.91 -12.43 14.97
C HIS A 369 25.04 -13.16 14.23
N ASN A 370 24.99 -14.49 14.19
CA ASN A 370 26.02 -15.39 13.63
C ASN A 370 27.41 -15.16 14.26
N GLY A 371 27.45 -14.92 15.57
CA GLY A 371 28.69 -14.72 16.32
C GLY A 371 29.58 -15.98 16.35
N ALA A 372 30.89 -15.75 16.48
CA ALA A 372 31.90 -16.80 16.34
C ALA A 372 31.91 -17.84 17.49
N PHE A 373 31.33 -17.53 18.65
CA PHE A 373 31.45 -18.37 19.84
C PHE A 373 30.13 -19.13 20.11
N THR A 374 29.21 -18.48 20.82
CA THR A 374 27.95 -19.05 21.32
C THR A 374 26.76 -18.84 20.37
N HIS A 375 26.83 -17.89 19.43
CA HIS A 375 25.71 -17.52 18.55
C HIS A 375 25.80 -18.23 17.21
N GLN A 376 25.75 -19.56 17.27
CA GLN A 376 25.79 -20.45 16.11
C GLN A 376 24.51 -21.27 16.03
N GLU A 377 24.26 -21.87 14.86
CA GLU A 377 23.16 -22.81 14.64
C GLU A 377 21.80 -22.30 15.15
N GLU A 378 21.20 -22.96 16.15
CA GLU A 378 19.89 -22.61 16.69
C GLU A 378 19.90 -21.32 17.51
N TRP A 379 21.07 -20.87 18.00
CA TRP A 379 21.25 -19.66 18.81
C TRP A 379 21.85 -18.49 18.04
N ARG A 380 21.86 -18.57 16.70
CA ARG A 380 22.53 -17.57 15.84
C ARG A 380 21.93 -16.16 15.85
N HIS A 381 20.73 -15.95 16.40
CA HIS A 381 20.03 -14.66 16.39
C HIS A 381 19.95 -14.00 17.78
N ALA A 382 21.05 -14.08 18.54
CA ALA A 382 21.17 -13.45 19.86
C ALA A 382 22.21 -12.31 19.86
N TRP A 383 22.21 -11.53 20.93
CA TRP A 383 23.18 -10.46 21.20
C TRP A 383 23.74 -10.56 22.60
N ASP A 384 25.03 -10.25 22.72
CA ASP A 384 25.70 -10.00 23.98
C ASP A 384 26.16 -8.54 23.99
N PHE A 385 25.69 -7.79 25.01
CA PHE A 385 25.98 -6.36 25.17
C PHE A 385 26.92 -6.11 26.34
N VAL A 386 27.86 -5.20 26.15
CA VAL A 386 28.81 -4.72 27.16
C VAL A 386 28.82 -3.19 27.20
N ILE A 387 29.41 -2.59 28.22
CA ILE A 387 29.68 -1.14 28.25
C ILE A 387 31.17 -0.94 28.10
N THR A 388 31.57 -0.05 27.20
CA THR A 388 32.98 0.29 26.95
C THR A 388 33.24 1.77 27.23
N ASP A 389 34.46 2.10 27.64
CA ASP A 389 34.94 3.49 27.68
C ASP A 389 35.29 4.03 26.27
N GLU A 390 35.81 5.26 26.20
CA GLU A 390 36.23 5.91 24.96
C GLU A 390 37.38 5.17 24.25
N ALA A 391 38.19 4.41 24.98
CA ALA A 391 39.26 3.58 24.43
C ALA A 391 38.77 2.17 24.01
N GLY A 392 37.47 1.88 24.18
CA GLY A 392 36.87 0.59 23.86
C GLY A 392 37.07 -0.48 24.93
N LYS A 393 37.54 -0.13 26.13
CA LYS A 393 37.79 -1.06 27.22
C LYS A 393 36.52 -1.33 28.03
N GLU A 394 36.28 -2.59 28.39
CA GLU A 394 35.05 -3.04 29.08
C GLU A 394 35.09 -2.82 30.62
N PHE A 395 36.25 -2.47 31.17
CA PHE A 395 36.48 -2.38 32.61
C PHE A 395 37.49 -1.29 32.99
N SER A 396 37.38 -0.80 34.23
CA SER A 396 38.35 0.09 34.85
C SER A 396 39.45 -0.68 35.59
N GLY A 397 40.64 -0.09 35.77
CA GLY A 397 41.73 -0.74 36.50
C GLY A 397 42.23 -2.04 35.84
N GLU A 398 42.42 -3.09 36.64
CA GLU A 398 42.98 -4.39 36.22
C GLU A 398 41.94 -5.41 35.72
N GLY A 399 40.64 -5.20 35.99
CA GLY A 399 39.58 -6.11 35.55
C GLY A 399 39.54 -7.44 36.33
N ALA A 400 40.13 -7.47 37.53
CA ALA A 400 40.26 -8.66 38.36
C ALA A 400 38.97 -8.98 39.14
N LYS A 401 38.05 -8.01 39.29
CA LYS A 401 36.75 -8.19 39.95
C LYS A 401 35.63 -7.89 38.98
N VAL A 402 34.50 -8.59 39.12
CA VAL A 402 33.28 -8.30 38.32
C VAL A 402 32.82 -6.85 38.47
N SER A 403 33.04 -6.23 39.63
CA SER A 403 32.73 -4.82 39.89
C SER A 403 33.56 -3.83 39.07
N ASP A 404 34.67 -4.27 38.48
CA ASP A 404 35.55 -3.41 37.68
C ASP A 404 34.95 -3.16 36.28
N TYR A 405 34.07 -4.06 35.81
CA TYR A 405 33.42 -4.01 34.50
C TYR A 405 32.26 -3.02 34.49
N TYR A 406 32.22 -2.16 33.47
CA TYR A 406 31.28 -1.04 33.44
C TYR A 406 29.82 -1.46 33.33
N CYS A 407 29.53 -2.63 32.74
CA CYS A 407 28.18 -3.17 32.62
C CYS A 407 27.69 -3.89 33.89
N PHE A 408 28.57 -4.30 34.81
CA PHE A 408 28.15 -5.06 35.99
C PHE A 408 27.25 -4.21 36.90
N ASP A 409 26.19 -4.83 37.41
CA ASP A 409 25.16 -4.21 38.25
C ASP A 409 24.37 -3.05 37.59
N LYS A 410 24.49 -2.87 36.27
CA LYS A 410 23.70 -1.89 35.52
C LYS A 410 22.26 -2.39 35.32
N PRO A 411 21.27 -1.48 35.34
CA PRO A 411 19.86 -1.85 35.24
C PRO A 411 19.54 -2.46 33.86
N VAL A 412 18.82 -3.58 33.90
CA VAL A 412 18.24 -4.26 32.73
C VAL A 412 16.75 -3.97 32.69
N THR A 413 16.24 -3.63 31.51
CA THR A 413 14.85 -3.25 31.29
C THR A 413 14.09 -4.26 30.44
N ALA A 414 12.77 -4.30 30.60
CA ALA A 414 11.91 -5.10 29.74
C ALA A 414 11.93 -4.54 28.30
N PRO A 415 12.26 -5.34 27.27
CA PRO A 415 12.43 -4.86 25.91
C PRO A 415 11.10 -4.61 25.20
N ALA A 416 9.99 -5.16 25.70
CA ALA A 416 8.64 -4.86 25.26
C ALA A 416 7.63 -5.20 26.36
N ASN A 417 6.39 -4.74 26.20
CA ASN A 417 5.28 -5.10 27.09
C ASN A 417 5.04 -6.62 27.07
N GLY A 418 4.78 -7.24 28.21
CA GLY A 418 4.51 -8.68 28.25
C GLY A 418 4.32 -9.26 29.65
N TRP A 419 4.10 -10.58 29.69
CA TRP A 419 3.96 -11.34 30.93
C TRP A 419 5.25 -12.10 31.21
N VAL A 420 5.75 -12.04 32.44
CA VAL A 420 6.92 -12.81 32.87
C VAL A 420 6.55 -14.28 32.92
N GLU A 421 7.19 -15.09 32.08
CA GLU A 421 6.85 -16.49 31.83
C GLU A 421 7.69 -17.44 32.71
N GLU A 422 8.99 -17.19 32.81
CA GLU A 422 9.95 -18.03 33.54
C GLU A 422 11.06 -17.16 34.16
N ILE A 423 11.55 -17.52 35.35
CA ILE A 423 12.66 -16.87 36.05
C ILE A 423 13.61 -17.93 36.61
N ALA A 424 14.92 -17.68 36.50
CA ALA A 424 15.96 -18.31 37.31
C ALA A 424 16.80 -17.23 38.01
N ASP A 425 16.99 -17.31 39.33
CA ASP A 425 17.69 -16.27 40.13
C ASP A 425 18.60 -16.83 41.25
N SER A 426 18.96 -18.11 41.19
CA SER A 426 19.70 -18.80 42.27
C SER A 426 21.18 -19.03 41.98
N ILE A 427 21.68 -18.60 40.83
CA ILE A 427 23.02 -18.92 40.34
C ILE A 427 23.97 -17.78 40.68
N ASP A 428 25.09 -18.07 41.36
CA ASP A 428 26.10 -17.05 41.68
C ASP A 428 26.81 -16.51 40.43
N ASP A 429 27.25 -15.25 40.51
CA ASP A 429 28.08 -14.63 39.48
C ASP A 429 29.48 -15.24 39.49
N ASN A 430 30.02 -15.58 38.31
CA ASN A 430 31.35 -16.16 38.21
C ASN A 430 32.42 -15.10 38.48
N PRO A 431 33.57 -15.49 39.08
CA PRO A 431 34.79 -14.69 38.98
C PRO A 431 35.16 -14.40 37.51
N PRO A 432 35.77 -13.24 37.18
CA PRO A 432 36.20 -12.96 35.81
C PRO A 432 37.12 -14.04 35.25
N GLY A 433 36.83 -14.53 34.05
CA GLY A 433 37.54 -15.62 33.37
C GLY A 433 36.98 -17.02 33.61
N GLU A 434 36.11 -17.20 34.62
CA GLU A 434 35.47 -18.49 34.91
C GLU A 434 34.09 -18.63 34.26
N ILE A 435 33.63 -19.87 34.04
CA ILE A 435 32.33 -20.17 33.44
C ILE A 435 31.63 -21.33 34.15
N ASN A 436 30.30 -21.29 34.18
CA ASN A 436 29.45 -22.38 34.69
C ASN A 436 28.71 -23.08 33.54
N LEU A 437 29.26 -24.22 33.10
CA LEU A 437 28.68 -25.04 32.01
C LEU A 437 27.47 -25.87 32.46
N GLY A 438 27.33 -26.15 33.77
CA GLY A 438 26.19 -26.89 34.30
C GLY A 438 24.89 -26.06 34.32
N ARG A 439 25.03 -24.72 34.42
CA ARG A 439 23.93 -23.75 34.38
C ARG A 439 24.17 -22.71 33.29
N ASN A 440 24.28 -23.17 32.04
CA ASN A 440 24.71 -22.37 30.89
C ASN A 440 24.08 -20.96 30.79
N TRP A 441 22.78 -20.80 31.05
CA TRP A 441 22.09 -19.52 30.87
C TRP A 441 22.14 -18.59 32.09
N GLY A 442 22.69 -19.04 33.22
CA GLY A 442 22.76 -18.23 34.44
C GLY A 442 21.37 -17.82 34.94
N ASN A 443 21.33 -16.74 35.72
CA ASN A 443 20.06 -16.12 36.09
C ASN A 443 19.42 -15.51 34.85
N THR A 444 18.14 -15.79 34.65
CA THR A 444 17.43 -15.53 33.39
C THR A 444 16.00 -15.08 33.65
N ILE A 445 15.50 -14.17 32.82
CA ILE A 445 14.08 -13.81 32.74
C ILE A 445 13.59 -14.10 31.32
N ILE A 446 12.44 -14.78 31.21
CA ILE A 446 11.69 -14.92 29.96
C ILE A 446 10.40 -14.12 30.04
N ILE A 447 10.11 -13.31 29.02
CA ILE A 447 8.90 -12.49 28.93
C ILE A 447 8.13 -12.89 27.67
N ARG A 448 6.87 -13.27 27.83
CA ARG A 448 5.93 -13.56 26.74
C ARG A 448 5.27 -12.27 26.25
N HIS A 449 5.46 -11.96 24.97
CA HIS A 449 4.89 -10.77 24.32
C HIS A 449 3.66 -11.09 23.47
N SER A 450 3.67 -12.24 22.78
CA SER A 450 2.51 -12.78 22.05
C SER A 450 2.68 -14.28 21.84
N GLU A 451 1.67 -14.93 21.26
CA GLU A 451 1.77 -16.33 20.85
C GLU A 451 2.97 -16.50 19.90
N ARG A 452 3.96 -17.30 20.33
CA ARG A 452 5.24 -17.56 19.65
C ARG A 452 6.25 -16.40 19.59
N LEU A 453 6.15 -15.40 20.48
CA LEU A 453 7.17 -14.37 20.63
C LEU A 453 7.49 -14.12 22.11
N TYR A 454 8.71 -14.49 22.49
CA TYR A 454 9.25 -14.33 23.83
C TYR A 454 10.61 -13.62 23.76
N SER A 455 10.93 -12.79 24.75
CA SER A 455 12.29 -12.32 24.98
C SER A 455 12.93 -13.11 26.12
N LYS A 456 14.24 -13.37 26.01
CA LYS A 456 15.06 -13.96 27.05
C LYS A 456 16.24 -13.05 27.36
N LEU A 457 16.44 -12.76 28.63
CA LEU A 457 17.55 -11.98 29.17
C LEU A 457 18.31 -12.88 30.15
N SER A 458 19.61 -13.09 29.91
CA SER A 458 20.42 -14.07 30.64
C SER A 458 21.70 -13.43 31.22
N HIS A 459 22.43 -14.21 32.02
CA HIS A 459 23.63 -13.78 32.74
C HIS A 459 23.37 -12.65 33.76
N LEU A 460 22.15 -12.61 34.32
CA LEU A 460 21.75 -11.58 35.29
C LEU A 460 22.45 -11.77 36.65
N LYS A 461 22.58 -10.68 37.41
CA LYS A 461 23.17 -10.69 38.76
C LYS A 461 22.25 -11.42 39.74
N LYS A 462 22.81 -12.29 40.58
CA LYS A 462 22.04 -13.08 41.57
C LYS A 462 21.24 -12.17 42.51
N GLY A 463 19.95 -12.48 42.68
CA GLY A 463 19.06 -11.75 43.59
C GLY A 463 18.70 -10.35 43.12
N SER A 464 19.01 -10.00 41.86
CA SER A 464 18.71 -8.67 41.29
C SER A 464 17.34 -8.61 40.62
N ILE A 465 16.69 -9.74 40.38
CA ILE A 465 15.43 -9.81 39.64
C ILE A 465 14.30 -9.21 40.49
N LYS A 466 13.69 -8.13 39.99
CA LYS A 466 12.69 -7.30 40.69
C LYS A 466 11.25 -7.72 40.44
N VAL A 467 11.04 -8.69 39.55
CA VAL A 467 9.72 -9.14 39.10
C VAL A 467 9.50 -10.61 39.46
N LYS A 468 8.24 -11.04 39.45
CA LYS A 468 7.87 -12.44 39.73
C LYS A 468 7.23 -13.07 38.49
N GLN A 469 7.35 -14.38 38.37
CA GLN A 469 6.62 -15.14 37.35
C GLN A 469 5.12 -14.82 37.41
N GLY A 470 4.49 -14.63 36.25
CA GLY A 470 3.10 -14.19 36.10
C GLY A 470 2.88 -12.67 36.22
N SER A 471 3.91 -11.86 36.48
CA SER A 471 3.77 -10.40 36.51
C SER A 471 3.68 -9.83 35.10
N TYR A 472 2.85 -8.80 34.90
CA TYR A 472 2.90 -7.98 33.69
C TYR A 472 3.99 -6.91 33.82
N VAL A 473 4.77 -6.71 32.76
CA VAL A 473 5.82 -5.69 32.69
C VAL A 473 5.60 -4.75 31.50
N HIS A 474 5.97 -3.49 31.69
CA HIS A 474 5.95 -2.49 30.63
C HIS A 474 7.32 -2.33 29.99
N GLN A 475 7.37 -2.05 28.68
CA GLN A 475 8.60 -1.72 27.97
C GLN A 475 9.36 -0.61 28.71
N GLY A 476 10.67 -0.80 28.91
CA GLY A 476 11.52 0.14 29.65
C GLY A 476 11.47 0.01 31.17
N GLN A 477 10.57 -0.81 31.74
CA GLN A 477 10.55 -1.10 33.18
C GLN A 477 11.83 -1.83 33.60
N VAL A 478 12.49 -1.36 34.66
CA VAL A 478 13.66 -2.05 35.24
C VAL A 478 13.23 -3.36 35.90
N ILE A 479 13.80 -4.47 35.45
CA ILE A 479 13.41 -5.83 35.86
C ILE A 479 14.54 -6.62 36.53
N ALA A 480 15.81 -6.25 36.29
CA ALA A 480 16.98 -6.91 36.89
C ALA A 480 18.22 -6.01 36.82
N SER A 481 19.37 -6.54 37.23
CA SER A 481 20.69 -5.97 36.94
C SER A 481 21.55 -6.94 36.12
N CYS A 482 22.43 -6.41 35.27
CA CYS A 482 23.42 -7.18 34.53
C CYS A 482 24.43 -7.84 35.50
N GLY A 483 24.76 -9.09 35.25
CA GLY A 483 25.67 -9.89 36.09
C GLY A 483 26.74 -10.59 35.28
N ASN A 484 27.21 -11.72 35.80
CA ASN A 484 28.20 -12.62 35.20
C ASN A 484 27.88 -14.09 35.54
N SER A 485 26.61 -14.47 35.64
CA SER A 485 26.19 -15.83 36.03
C SER A 485 26.11 -16.78 34.82
N GLY A 486 26.35 -18.08 35.00
CA GLY A 486 26.20 -19.09 33.93
C GLY A 486 27.42 -19.21 33.01
N ARG A 487 27.24 -19.47 31.71
CA ARG A 487 28.33 -19.53 30.71
C ARG A 487 28.75 -18.12 30.28
N SER A 488 29.14 -17.31 31.26
CA SER A 488 29.57 -15.92 31.09
C SER A 488 30.97 -15.76 31.67
N PRO A 489 32.02 -15.62 30.83
CA PRO A 489 33.39 -15.45 31.32
C PRO A 489 33.63 -14.05 31.89
N PHE A 490 32.97 -13.04 31.34
CA PHE A 490 33.06 -11.64 31.77
C PHE A 490 31.67 -11.01 31.77
N PRO A 491 31.38 -10.04 32.66
CA PRO A 491 30.07 -9.42 32.74
C PRO A 491 29.55 -8.93 31.38
N HIS A 492 28.37 -9.39 30.98
CA HIS A 492 27.66 -8.93 29.78
C HIS A 492 26.17 -9.27 29.89
N LEU A 493 25.36 -8.59 29.08
CA LEU A 493 23.93 -8.87 28.99
C LEU A 493 23.64 -9.68 27.73
N HIS A 494 23.22 -10.93 27.90
CA HIS A 494 22.71 -11.74 26.81
C HIS A 494 21.23 -11.46 26.58
N PHE A 495 20.87 -11.21 25.32
CA PHE A 495 19.51 -10.92 24.89
C PHE A 495 19.18 -11.71 23.62
N GLN A 496 18.00 -12.34 23.61
CA GLN A 496 17.47 -12.96 22.41
C GLN A 496 15.94 -12.92 22.35
N LEU A 497 15.41 -13.08 21.14
CA LEU A 497 14.01 -13.39 20.90
C LEU A 497 13.89 -14.88 20.56
N GLN A 498 12.80 -15.52 20.98
CA GLN A 498 12.57 -16.96 20.80
C GLN A 498 11.08 -17.29 20.63
N SER A 499 10.77 -18.45 20.04
CA SER A 499 9.39 -18.86 19.74
C SER A 499 8.69 -19.65 20.85
N THR A 500 9.43 -20.13 21.83
CA THR A 500 8.95 -21.02 22.89
C THR A 500 9.29 -20.46 24.27
N PRO A 501 8.53 -20.81 25.32
CA PRO A 501 8.66 -20.19 26.65
C PRO A 501 9.87 -20.67 27.46
N HIS A 502 10.67 -21.62 26.97
CA HIS A 502 11.67 -22.32 27.78
C HIS A 502 13.06 -21.68 27.71
N ILE A 503 13.80 -21.75 28.82
CA ILE A 503 15.23 -21.42 28.86
C ILE A 503 16.00 -22.36 27.90
N GLY A 504 16.77 -21.75 26.99
CA GLY A 504 17.57 -22.48 25.98
C GLY A 504 16.89 -22.68 24.62
N SER A 505 15.68 -22.17 24.45
CA SER A 505 14.97 -22.20 23.16
C SER A 505 15.77 -21.58 22.00
N ALA A 506 15.52 -22.08 20.80
CA ALA A 506 16.07 -21.55 19.56
C ALA A 506 15.68 -20.08 19.33
N THR A 507 16.63 -19.34 18.76
CA THR A 507 16.51 -17.91 18.52
C THR A 507 15.65 -17.58 17.29
N LEU A 508 14.97 -16.45 17.33
CA LEU A 508 14.22 -15.89 16.21
C LEU A 508 14.98 -14.72 15.58
N ASN A 509 15.03 -14.69 14.25
CA ASN A 509 15.53 -13.53 13.53
C ASN A 509 14.52 -12.37 13.63
N TYR A 510 14.67 -11.54 14.66
CA TYR A 510 13.72 -10.47 15.00
C TYR A 510 14.47 -9.15 15.19
N PRO A 511 14.14 -8.06 14.47
CA PRO A 511 14.88 -6.80 14.56
C PRO A 511 14.56 -5.99 15.82
N VAL A 512 15.49 -5.10 16.19
CA VAL A 512 15.25 -4.03 17.16
C VAL A 512 14.53 -2.89 16.44
N SER A 513 13.47 -2.35 17.06
CA SER A 513 12.54 -1.46 16.38
C SER A 513 13.15 -0.11 16.03
N GLN A 514 13.83 0.50 17.01
CA GLN A 514 14.40 1.84 16.88
C GLN A 514 15.60 1.94 17.82
N TYR A 515 16.74 2.38 17.31
CA TYR A 515 17.92 2.66 18.12
C TYR A 515 18.82 3.68 17.42
N LEU A 516 19.66 4.36 18.22
CA LEU A 516 20.76 5.15 17.71
C LEU A 516 22.01 4.27 17.63
N SER A 517 22.73 4.42 16.52
CA SER A 517 24.02 3.80 16.26
C SER A 517 25.10 4.88 16.31
N TYR A 518 26.02 4.77 17.26
CA TYR A 518 27.13 5.72 17.45
C TYR A 518 28.34 5.37 16.60
N GLN A 519 28.11 5.08 15.33
CA GLN A 519 29.16 5.13 14.31
C GLN A 519 29.39 6.60 13.93
N GLU A 520 30.52 6.94 13.32
CA GLU A 520 30.73 8.29 12.77
C GLU A 520 30.24 8.35 11.32
N PRO A 521 29.22 9.16 10.97
CA PRO A 521 28.34 9.96 11.85
C PRO A 521 27.20 9.13 12.47
N VAL A 522 26.62 9.62 13.58
CA VAL A 522 25.56 8.92 14.32
C VAL A 522 24.34 8.67 13.44
N GLN A 523 23.82 7.44 13.47
CA GLN A 523 22.73 7.01 12.60
C GLN A 523 21.50 6.58 13.40
N LEU A 524 20.32 7.03 12.96
CA LEU A 524 19.05 6.47 13.39
C LEU A 524 18.77 5.18 12.60
N LYS A 525 18.63 4.07 13.30
CA LYS A 525 18.30 2.75 12.74
C LYS A 525 16.86 2.38 13.08
N LEU A 526 16.10 1.93 12.07
CA LEU A 526 14.70 1.54 12.23
C LEU A 526 14.50 0.11 11.74
N TYR A 527 14.03 -0.76 12.63
CA TYR A 527 13.75 -2.17 12.36
C TYR A 527 14.99 -2.92 11.82
N GLU A 528 16.15 -2.64 12.41
CA GLU A 528 17.43 -3.24 12.02
C GLU A 528 17.97 -4.16 13.12
N ILE A 529 18.99 -4.94 12.77
CA ILE A 529 19.70 -5.86 13.66
C ILE A 529 21.02 -5.19 14.03
N PRO A 530 21.25 -4.84 15.31
CA PRO A 530 22.54 -4.30 15.75
C PRO A 530 23.69 -5.22 15.37
N LEU A 531 24.73 -4.64 14.77
CA LEU A 531 25.90 -5.36 14.27
C LEU A 531 26.98 -5.45 15.35
N LYS A 532 27.87 -6.44 15.24
CA LYS A 532 29.02 -6.57 16.14
C LYS A 532 29.88 -5.29 16.12
N ASN A 533 30.36 -4.89 17.30
CA ASN A 533 31.13 -3.66 17.58
C ASN A 533 30.34 -2.35 17.41
N GLU A 534 29.04 -2.41 17.13
CA GLU A 534 28.19 -1.23 17.09
C GLU A 534 27.91 -0.74 18.53
N GLN A 535 28.13 0.54 18.78
CA GLN A 535 27.62 1.20 19.98
C GLN A 535 26.19 1.64 19.74
N VAL A 536 25.26 1.18 20.58
CA VAL A 536 23.83 1.38 20.41
C VAL A 536 23.15 1.91 21.67
N SER A 537 22.12 2.74 21.49
CA SER A 537 21.22 3.14 22.58
C SER A 537 19.78 3.21 22.10
N ASN A 538 18.83 3.09 23.04
CA ASN A 538 17.45 3.48 22.78
C ASN A 538 17.36 4.97 22.44
N LEU A 539 16.28 5.36 21.77
CA LEU A 539 15.94 6.77 21.55
C LEU A 539 15.53 7.38 22.91
N ALA A 540 16.00 8.60 23.18
CA ALA A 540 15.58 9.40 24.34
C ALA A 540 14.76 10.59 23.83
N PRO A 541 13.41 10.48 23.80
CA PRO A 541 12.57 11.53 23.23
C PRO A 541 12.69 12.84 24.01
N GLU A 542 12.86 13.94 23.28
CA GLU A 542 12.88 15.30 23.79
C GLU A 542 11.43 15.78 24.02
N PRO A 543 11.02 16.08 25.27
CA PRO A 543 9.63 16.40 25.59
C PRO A 543 9.03 17.54 24.76
N ALA A 544 9.83 18.55 24.41
CA ALA A 544 9.37 19.68 23.61
C ALA A 544 9.02 19.29 22.16
N LEU A 545 9.83 18.40 21.55
CA LEU A 545 9.56 17.88 20.20
C LEU A 545 8.33 16.97 20.20
N VAL A 546 8.23 16.07 21.20
CA VAL A 546 7.09 15.16 21.35
C VAL A 546 5.78 15.94 21.43
N LYS A 547 5.73 16.99 22.27
CA LYS A 547 4.54 17.84 22.41
C LYS A 547 4.23 18.61 21.14
N ALA A 548 5.23 19.18 20.46
CA ALA A 548 5.03 19.99 19.25
C ALA A 548 4.43 19.20 18.07
N PHE A 549 4.67 17.88 18.02
CA PHE A 549 4.11 16.96 17.02
C PHE A 549 2.99 16.06 17.56
N HIS A 550 2.44 16.39 18.74
CA HIS A 550 1.35 15.64 19.34
C HIS A 550 -0.02 16.12 18.84
N PHE A 551 -0.37 15.73 17.61
CA PHE A 551 -1.64 16.09 16.99
C PHE A 551 -2.79 15.19 17.49
N ILE A 552 -3.83 15.78 18.07
CA ILE A 552 -4.96 15.05 18.67
C ILE A 552 -6.20 15.14 17.77
N PRO A 553 -6.91 14.04 17.44
CA PRO A 553 -8.15 14.11 16.68
C PRO A 553 -9.17 15.07 17.30
N GLY A 554 -9.73 15.97 16.48
CA GLY A 554 -10.62 17.06 16.90
C GLY A 554 -9.91 18.40 17.10
N GLN A 555 -8.58 18.43 17.15
CA GLN A 555 -7.78 19.65 17.24
C GLN A 555 -7.90 20.49 15.96
N ASN A 556 -8.07 21.80 16.15
CA ASN A 556 -7.96 22.80 15.09
C ASN A 556 -6.63 23.55 15.24
N ILE A 557 -5.88 23.64 14.15
CA ILE A 557 -4.59 24.32 14.07
C ILE A 557 -4.76 25.52 13.14
N GLU A 558 -4.72 26.71 13.72
CA GLU A 558 -4.81 27.97 12.98
C GLU A 558 -3.42 28.41 12.53
N PHE A 559 -3.33 28.84 11.27
CA PHE A 559 -2.09 29.35 10.70
C PHE A 559 -2.32 30.64 9.91
N SER A 560 -1.29 31.47 9.84
CA SER A 560 -1.24 32.67 9.00
C SER A 560 0.04 32.71 8.18
N CYS A 561 -0.04 33.19 6.94
CA CYS A 561 1.07 33.18 6.00
C CYS A 561 1.62 34.59 5.73
N ASP A 562 2.94 34.73 5.80
CA ASP A 562 3.61 35.98 5.43
C ASP A 562 3.40 36.28 3.93
N ASN A 563 3.21 37.56 3.62
CA ASN A 563 3.04 38.09 2.26
C ASN A 563 1.82 37.52 1.49
N GLY A 564 0.87 36.85 2.17
CA GLY A 564 -0.35 36.34 1.56
C GLY A 564 -0.15 35.31 0.45
N THR A 565 1.00 34.61 0.43
CA THR A 565 1.32 33.61 -0.61
C THR A 565 0.34 32.44 -0.58
N PHE A 566 -0.09 32.05 0.62
CA PHE A 566 -1.18 31.13 0.86
C PHE A 566 -2.27 31.84 1.67
N PRO A 567 -3.56 31.51 1.48
CA PRO A 567 -4.62 32.06 2.33
C PRO A 567 -4.46 31.58 3.76
N ASP A 568 -4.70 32.47 4.73
CA ASP A 568 -4.85 32.09 6.14
C ASP A 568 -5.96 31.04 6.27
N GLY A 569 -5.80 30.11 7.21
CA GLY A 569 -6.71 29.00 7.31
C GLY A 569 -6.59 28.18 8.57
N THR A 570 -7.33 27.07 8.57
CA THR A 570 -7.40 26.16 9.71
C THR A 570 -7.22 24.74 9.21
N TRP A 571 -6.27 24.03 9.82
CA TRP A 571 -6.16 22.59 9.68
C TRP A 571 -6.92 21.88 10.80
N LYS A 572 -7.58 20.78 10.46
CA LYS A 572 -8.29 19.95 11.43
C LYS A 572 -7.67 18.57 11.49
N VAL A 573 -7.34 18.10 12.68
CA VAL A 573 -6.83 16.75 12.90
C VAL A 573 -8.03 15.81 12.99
N ASN A 574 -8.04 14.77 12.16
CA ASN A 574 -9.13 13.79 12.06
C ASN A 574 -8.56 12.36 12.10
N ALA A 575 -9.45 11.37 12.28
CA ALA A 575 -9.12 9.95 12.14
C ALA A 575 -10.17 9.26 11.27
N ASP A 576 -9.74 8.28 10.46
CA ASP A 576 -10.64 7.48 9.63
C ASP A 576 -11.18 6.23 10.37
N LEU A 577 -12.03 5.44 9.71
CA LEU A 577 -12.61 4.21 10.30
C LEU A 577 -11.56 3.13 10.61
N TYR A 578 -10.37 3.23 10.04
CA TYR A 578 -9.24 2.34 10.27
C TYR A 578 -8.28 2.89 11.34
N LYS A 579 -8.67 3.97 12.02
CA LYS A 579 -7.86 4.70 13.02
C LYS A 579 -6.59 5.33 12.45
N ASN A 580 -6.50 5.53 11.13
CA ASN A 580 -5.43 6.33 10.55
C ASN A 580 -5.71 7.80 10.86
N GLN A 581 -4.73 8.48 11.44
CA GLN A 581 -4.81 9.90 11.73
C GLN A 581 -4.35 10.72 10.52
N PHE A 582 -4.99 11.85 10.30
CA PHE A 582 -4.62 12.78 9.24
C PHE A 582 -4.94 14.22 9.61
N ILE A 583 -4.16 15.14 9.08
CA ILE A 583 -4.42 16.57 9.10
C ILE A 583 -5.20 16.90 7.83
N GLU A 584 -6.33 17.60 7.95
CA GLU A 584 -7.17 18.04 6.84
C GLU A 584 -7.16 19.56 6.73
N ASP A 585 -6.86 20.08 5.55
CA ASP A 585 -6.99 21.51 5.25
C ASP A 585 -8.46 21.85 4.99
N SER A 586 -9.04 22.70 5.83
CA SER A 586 -10.46 23.07 5.75
C SER A 586 -10.82 23.82 4.46
N SER A 587 -9.85 24.45 3.80
CA SER A 587 -10.07 25.24 2.59
C SER A 587 -9.99 24.39 1.32
N SER A 588 -8.94 23.58 1.18
CA SER A 588 -8.67 22.78 -0.02
C SER A 588 -9.20 21.34 0.06
N GLY A 589 -9.55 20.87 1.25
CA GLY A 589 -9.90 19.47 1.51
C GLY A 589 -8.71 18.50 1.41
N ALA A 590 -7.48 19.01 1.31
CA ALA A 590 -6.27 18.20 1.28
C ALA A 590 -6.06 17.47 2.61
N LYS A 591 -5.45 16.28 2.58
CA LYS A 591 -5.24 15.39 3.72
C LYS A 591 -3.81 14.90 3.77
N ALA A 592 -3.16 15.05 4.91
CA ALA A 592 -1.83 14.50 5.18
C ALA A 592 -1.94 13.46 6.31
N TYR A 593 -1.81 12.18 5.96
CA TYR A 593 -1.91 11.06 6.89
C TYR A 593 -0.59 10.86 7.62
N PHE A 594 -0.64 10.65 8.92
CA PHE A 594 0.54 10.52 9.76
C PHE A 594 0.41 9.41 10.81
N THR A 595 1.56 9.02 11.37
CA THR A 595 1.66 8.11 12.51
C THR A 595 2.77 8.59 13.43
N THR A 596 2.60 8.37 14.73
CA THR A 596 3.58 8.68 15.77
C THR A 596 3.56 7.61 16.85
N ASP A 597 4.73 7.28 17.39
CA ASP A 597 4.91 6.39 18.53
C ASP A 597 5.55 7.11 19.73
N GLY A 598 5.63 8.45 19.67
CA GLY A 598 6.25 9.29 20.70
C GLY A 598 7.76 9.42 20.59
N SER A 599 8.45 8.55 19.85
CA SER A 599 9.88 8.69 19.54
C SER A 599 10.11 9.17 18.11
N MET A 600 9.20 8.81 17.21
CA MET A 600 9.23 9.16 15.80
C MET A 600 7.87 9.66 15.33
N PHE A 601 7.89 10.63 14.41
CA PHE A 601 6.73 11.05 13.63
C PHE A 601 6.98 10.82 12.15
N PHE A 602 5.98 10.29 11.45
CA PHE A 602 6.04 10.04 10.01
C PHE A 602 4.76 10.52 9.34
N PHE A 603 4.90 11.22 8.22
CA PHE A 603 3.85 11.23 7.22
C PHE A 603 3.89 9.93 6.41
N THR A 604 2.72 9.34 6.19
CA THR A 604 2.56 8.08 5.44
C THR A 604 2.00 8.33 4.05
N HIS A 605 1.05 9.25 3.91
CA HIS A 605 0.35 9.50 2.66
C HIS A 605 -0.16 10.95 2.56
N TYR A 606 -0.34 11.45 1.34
CA TYR A 606 -0.92 12.76 1.06
C TYR A 606 -1.97 12.66 -0.05
N GLU A 607 -3.15 13.25 0.18
CA GLU A 607 -4.24 13.38 -0.79
C GLU A 607 -4.60 14.86 -0.97
N GLY A 608 -4.70 15.38 -2.19
CA GLY A 608 -5.18 16.74 -2.46
C GLY A 608 -4.31 17.55 -3.41
N SER A 609 -4.59 18.85 -3.49
CA SER A 609 -3.82 19.77 -4.33
C SER A 609 -2.39 19.91 -3.82
N ARG A 610 -1.42 19.98 -4.73
CA ARG A 610 0.00 20.22 -4.39
C ARG A 610 0.33 21.71 -4.22
N ASP A 611 -0.64 22.58 -4.50
CA ASP A 611 -0.54 24.02 -4.28
C ASP A 611 -1.06 24.42 -2.89
N SER A 612 -1.46 23.45 -2.06
CA SER A 612 -1.88 23.73 -0.68
C SER A 612 -0.67 23.90 0.24
N LEU A 613 -0.84 24.68 1.30
CA LEU A 613 0.19 24.80 2.32
C LEU A 613 0.45 23.44 3.02
N LEU A 614 -0.60 22.64 3.22
CA LEU A 614 -0.49 21.34 3.86
C LEU A 614 0.42 20.38 3.08
N TYR A 615 0.49 20.50 1.75
CA TYR A 615 1.46 19.77 0.94
C TYR A 615 2.91 20.13 1.29
N PHE A 616 3.21 21.41 1.44
CA PHE A 616 4.57 21.85 1.83
C PHE A 616 4.92 21.44 3.26
N PHE A 617 3.95 21.43 4.17
CA PHE A 617 4.15 20.89 5.52
C PHE A 617 4.39 19.37 5.50
N TYR A 618 3.67 18.63 4.67
CA TYR A 618 3.93 17.21 4.43
C TYR A 618 5.37 16.95 3.93
N LEU A 619 5.87 17.80 3.03
CA LEU A 619 7.26 17.71 2.55
C LEU A 619 8.29 18.12 3.61
N SER A 620 7.97 19.09 4.48
CA SER A 620 8.91 19.63 5.46
C SER A 620 9.11 18.72 6.67
N ALA A 621 8.08 17.99 7.10
CA ALA A 621 8.09 17.12 8.27
C ALA A 621 7.83 15.63 7.94
N TYR A 622 8.32 15.17 6.78
CA TYR A 622 8.03 13.82 6.28
C TYR A 622 8.46 12.68 7.23
N LYS A 623 9.62 12.84 7.86
CA LYS A 623 10.17 11.95 8.90
C LYS A 623 10.87 12.81 9.94
N VAL A 624 10.35 12.82 11.17
CA VAL A 624 10.87 13.65 12.26
C VAL A 624 11.23 12.74 13.43
N PRO A 625 12.52 12.58 13.77
CA PRO A 625 12.91 12.00 15.05
C PRO A 625 12.60 13.00 16.16
N MET A 626 11.93 12.55 17.21
CA MET A 626 11.65 13.36 18.39
C MET A 626 12.83 13.35 19.37
N VAL A 627 14.06 13.20 18.87
CA VAL A 627 15.29 13.08 19.65
C VAL A 627 16.26 14.16 19.20
N TYR A 628 16.96 14.76 20.15
CA TYR A 628 18.05 15.68 19.87
C TYR A 628 19.41 14.99 19.96
N HIS A 629 20.16 15.01 18.85
CA HIS A 629 21.58 14.68 18.81
C HIS A 629 22.26 15.57 17.76
N ARG A 630 23.39 16.20 18.12
CA ARG A 630 24.02 17.28 17.35
C ARG A 630 24.29 16.91 15.89
N ASP A 631 24.82 15.71 15.67
CA ASP A 631 25.24 15.25 14.33
C ASP A 631 24.24 14.30 13.65
N LEU A 632 23.04 14.15 14.22
CA LEU A 632 22.04 13.24 13.67
C LEU A 632 21.36 13.86 12.44
N VAL A 633 21.63 13.28 11.28
CA VAL A 633 20.95 13.61 10.03
C VAL A 633 20.01 12.48 9.66
N THR A 634 18.72 12.78 9.62
CA THR A 634 17.70 11.82 9.21
C THR A 634 17.48 11.88 7.70
N ARG A 635 17.43 10.71 7.08
CA ARG A 635 17.11 10.56 5.65
C ARG A 635 15.87 9.68 5.46
N ASP A 636 15.13 9.97 4.40
CA ASP A 636 14.01 9.16 3.93
C ASP A 636 13.85 9.31 2.40
N THR A 637 13.05 8.45 1.78
CA THR A 637 12.67 8.55 0.37
C THR A 637 11.20 8.88 0.26
N PHE A 638 10.83 9.81 -0.63
CA PHE A 638 9.43 10.04 -0.97
C PHE A 638 9.01 9.09 -2.10
N PRO A 639 7.74 8.66 -2.14
CA PRO A 639 7.24 8.00 -3.34
C PRO A 639 7.25 9.01 -4.51
N PRO A 640 7.67 8.61 -5.73
CA PRO A 640 7.66 9.50 -6.88
C PRO A 640 6.31 10.17 -7.12
N SER A 641 5.19 9.54 -6.75
CA SER A 641 3.83 10.07 -6.86
C SER A 641 3.57 11.35 -6.04
N SER A 642 4.35 11.65 -5.00
CA SER A 642 4.18 12.85 -4.18
C SER A 642 4.35 14.14 -5.00
N PHE A 643 5.22 14.14 -6.00
CA PHE A 643 5.51 15.34 -6.82
C PHE A 643 4.52 15.53 -7.98
N GLY A 644 4.60 16.60 -8.77
CA GLY A 644 3.78 16.79 -9.98
C GLY A 644 4.15 15.87 -11.16
N ILE A 645 3.23 15.66 -12.11
CA ILE A 645 3.52 14.88 -13.32
C ILE A 645 4.48 15.70 -14.19
N SER A 646 5.68 15.18 -14.40
CA SER A 646 6.65 15.70 -15.37
C SER A 646 6.78 14.74 -16.55
N TRP A 647 7.36 15.19 -17.67
CA TRP A 647 7.69 14.30 -18.79
C TRP A 647 8.58 13.13 -18.34
N ALA A 648 9.48 13.37 -17.38
CA ALA A 648 10.31 12.34 -16.77
C ALA A 648 9.45 11.31 -16.02
N ARG A 649 8.38 11.73 -15.34
CA ARG A 649 7.44 10.79 -14.70
C ARG A 649 6.71 9.93 -15.72
N VAL A 650 6.26 10.51 -16.84
CA VAL A 650 5.58 9.74 -17.88
C VAL A 650 6.48 8.60 -18.39
N ILE A 651 7.77 8.88 -18.60
CA ILE A 651 8.77 7.86 -18.95
C ILE A 651 8.98 6.88 -17.79
N GLN A 652 9.10 7.38 -16.55
CA GLN A 652 9.23 6.54 -15.36
C GLN A 652 8.06 5.55 -15.27
N ASP A 653 6.81 5.96 -15.44
CA ASP A 653 5.66 5.07 -15.31
C ASP A 653 5.71 3.89 -16.28
N ILE A 654 6.28 4.09 -17.48
CA ILE A 654 6.45 3.02 -18.48
C ILE A 654 7.49 2.00 -18.00
N VAL A 655 8.59 2.45 -17.41
CA VAL A 655 9.69 1.57 -16.97
C VAL A 655 9.60 1.14 -15.52
N ALA A 656 8.72 1.76 -14.72
CA ALA A 656 8.63 1.62 -13.26
C ALA A 656 8.50 0.17 -12.78
N PRO A 657 7.77 -0.73 -13.45
CA PRO A 657 7.73 -2.15 -13.06
C PRO A 657 9.11 -2.83 -13.05
N PHE A 658 10.06 -2.30 -13.80
CA PHE A 658 11.40 -2.88 -13.97
C PHE A 658 12.47 -2.03 -13.27
N TYR A 659 12.35 -0.71 -13.31
CA TYR A 659 13.37 0.20 -12.80
C TYR A 659 12.78 1.56 -12.38
N LEU A 660 13.18 2.06 -11.21
CA LEU A 660 12.87 3.40 -10.74
C LEU A 660 14.10 4.32 -10.84
N PHE A 661 14.07 5.30 -11.74
CA PHE A 661 15.13 6.31 -11.89
C PHE A 661 14.81 7.66 -11.24
N ILE A 662 13.56 7.93 -10.87
CA ILE A 662 13.18 9.09 -10.05
C ILE A 662 13.26 8.69 -8.58
N LYS A 663 14.16 9.35 -7.84
CA LYS A 663 14.37 9.10 -6.41
C LYS A 663 14.37 10.43 -5.66
N PRO A 664 13.21 10.87 -5.17
CA PRO A 664 13.15 12.07 -4.35
C PRO A 664 13.62 11.73 -2.93
N GLU A 665 14.61 12.49 -2.45
CA GLU A 665 15.21 12.33 -1.13
C GLU A 665 14.68 13.38 -0.16
N TYR A 666 14.37 12.93 1.06
CA TYR A 666 14.15 13.78 2.22
C TYR A 666 15.41 13.77 3.09
N LYS A 667 15.82 14.96 3.56
CA LYS A 667 16.87 15.11 4.57
C LYS A 667 16.43 16.10 5.62
N MET A 668 16.70 15.78 6.88
CA MET A 668 16.37 16.65 8.00
C MET A 668 17.42 16.55 9.10
N ALA A 669 17.73 17.68 9.71
CA ALA A 669 18.63 17.80 10.84
C ALA A 669 18.13 18.90 11.78
N ILE A 670 18.44 18.78 13.07
CA ILE A 670 18.23 19.86 14.03
C ILE A 670 19.44 20.78 13.93
N THR A 671 19.26 21.99 13.41
CA THR A 671 20.35 22.92 13.11
C THR A 671 20.72 23.78 14.30
N GLU A 672 19.77 24.03 15.19
CA GLU A 672 19.97 24.85 16.38
C GLU A 672 19.13 24.33 17.55
N ARG A 673 19.73 24.38 18.75
CA ARG A 673 19.05 24.20 20.04
C ARG A 673 19.47 25.36 20.93
N GLN A 674 18.49 26.10 21.44
CA GLN A 674 18.69 27.11 22.48
C GLN A 674 17.90 26.67 23.71
N GLU A 675 18.54 26.64 24.87
CA GLU A 675 17.85 26.43 26.14
C GLU A 675 17.37 27.78 26.66
N ASP A 676 16.05 27.91 26.82
CA ASP A 676 15.42 29.11 27.39
C ASP A 676 14.68 28.73 28.69
N LEU A 677 14.51 29.70 29.59
CA LEU A 677 13.79 29.56 30.85
C LEU A 677 12.33 29.12 30.65
N ALA A 678 11.74 29.42 29.49
CA ALA A 678 10.39 29.01 29.08
C ALA A 678 10.32 27.65 28.36
N GLY A 679 11.48 27.02 28.07
CA GLY A 679 11.59 25.73 27.39
C GLY A 679 12.64 25.73 26.28
N ASN A 680 12.97 24.54 25.77
CA ASN A 680 13.94 24.40 24.68
C ASN A 680 13.35 24.92 23.36
N ARG A 681 14.09 25.82 22.70
CA ARG A 681 13.82 26.24 21.32
C ARG A 681 14.66 25.41 20.36
N PHE A 682 14.00 24.84 19.35
CA PHE A 682 14.64 24.05 18.31
C PHE A 682 14.39 24.64 16.93
N GLN A 683 15.43 24.62 16.09
CA GLN A 683 15.31 24.86 14.66
C GLN A 683 15.59 23.57 13.90
N LEU A 684 14.61 23.12 13.12
CA LEU A 684 14.70 21.92 12.29
C LEU A 684 14.86 22.36 10.84
N GLY A 685 16.04 22.11 10.27
CA GLY A 685 16.28 22.31 8.84
C GLY A 685 15.94 21.04 8.08
N SER A 686 15.03 21.12 7.12
CA SER A 686 14.74 20.00 6.23
C SER A 686 14.79 20.39 4.76
N SER A 687 15.03 19.40 3.91
CA SER A 687 15.13 19.58 2.48
C SER A 687 14.55 18.42 1.73
N CYS A 688 13.95 18.73 0.59
CA CYS A 688 13.48 17.77 -0.37
C CYS A 688 14.27 17.97 -1.67
N LYS A 689 14.98 16.94 -2.12
CA LYS A 689 15.76 16.96 -3.37
C LYS A 689 15.18 15.96 -4.36
N LEU A 690 14.80 16.43 -5.54
CA LEU A 690 14.35 15.56 -6.62
C LEU A 690 15.55 15.19 -7.49
N SER A 691 15.89 13.90 -7.54
CA SER A 691 16.88 13.37 -8.49
C SER A 691 16.19 12.61 -9.62
N VAL A 692 16.61 12.85 -10.86
CA VAL A 692 16.13 12.16 -12.06
C VAL A 692 17.33 11.57 -12.78
N ALA A 693 17.42 10.24 -12.81
CA ALA A 693 18.54 9.52 -13.44
C ALA A 693 19.93 9.99 -12.97
N GLY A 694 20.06 10.34 -11.68
CA GLY A 694 21.30 10.84 -11.08
C GLY A 694 21.54 12.34 -11.23
N LEU A 695 20.74 13.07 -12.02
CA LEU A 695 20.80 14.53 -12.11
C LEU A 695 19.94 15.16 -11.02
N ASN A 696 20.53 16.07 -10.24
CA ASN A 696 19.82 16.81 -9.20
C ASN A 696 19.02 17.97 -9.82
N LEU A 697 17.71 18.00 -9.60
CA LEU A 697 16.84 19.12 -9.93
C LEU A 697 16.69 20.07 -8.72
N ALA A 698 16.06 21.22 -8.96
CA ALA A 698 15.72 22.17 -7.90
C ALA A 698 14.91 21.48 -6.78
N GLY A 699 15.32 21.74 -5.54
CA GLY A 699 14.70 21.18 -4.34
C GLY A 699 13.93 22.22 -3.54
N CYS A 700 13.24 21.75 -2.51
CA CYS A 700 12.62 22.61 -1.51
C CYS A 700 13.49 22.63 -0.25
N LEU A 701 13.65 23.79 0.35
CA LEU A 701 14.27 23.96 1.67
C LEU A 701 13.22 24.45 2.65
N PHE A 702 13.26 23.90 3.84
CA PHE A 702 12.34 24.22 4.91
C PHE A 702 13.09 24.46 6.21
N SER A 703 12.56 25.36 7.03
CA SER A 703 13.02 25.60 8.40
C SER A 703 11.81 25.64 9.32
N LEU A 704 11.71 24.68 10.22
CA LEU A 704 10.66 24.64 11.23
C LEU A 704 11.20 25.16 12.55
N ILE A 705 10.45 26.05 13.21
CA ILE A 705 10.80 26.59 14.53
C ILE A 705 9.84 26.00 15.56
N ILE A 706 10.40 25.42 16.61
CA ILE A 706 9.66 24.90 17.76
C ILE A 706 10.12 25.68 18.98
N ALA A 707 9.17 26.28 19.70
CA ALA A 707 9.42 26.97 20.96
C ALA A 707 8.19 26.84 21.85
N GLU A 708 8.37 26.94 23.17
CA GLU A 708 7.28 26.81 24.15
C GLU A 708 6.51 25.47 24.02
N ASN A 709 7.20 24.41 23.59
CA ASN A 709 6.63 23.08 23.30
C ASN A 709 5.60 23.02 22.15
N ARG A 710 5.60 24.02 21.25
CA ARG A 710 4.68 24.10 20.10
C ARG A 710 5.44 24.37 18.80
N LEU A 711 4.86 23.93 17.68
CA LEU A 711 5.31 24.37 16.36
C LEU A 711 4.92 25.85 16.20
N GLN A 712 5.92 26.72 16.05
CA GLN A 712 5.71 28.18 15.95
C GLN A 712 5.60 28.60 14.49
N SER A 713 6.53 28.14 13.65
CA SER A 713 6.54 28.52 12.25
C SER A 713 7.24 27.52 11.34
N VAL A 714 6.92 27.59 10.05
CA VAL A 714 7.58 26.86 8.97
C VAL A 714 7.92 27.86 7.86
N SER A 715 9.21 28.09 7.63
CA SER A 715 9.71 28.83 6.47
C SER A 715 9.87 27.89 5.28
N ILE A 716 9.39 28.30 4.11
CA ILE A 716 9.36 27.51 2.87
C ILE A 716 10.12 28.27 1.78
N VAL A 717 11.14 27.63 1.21
CA VAL A 717 11.87 28.12 0.04
C VAL A 717 11.80 27.07 -1.06
N SER A 718 11.04 27.35 -2.13
CA SER A 718 10.81 26.43 -3.24
C SER A 718 10.58 27.19 -4.54
N GLY A 719 11.60 27.28 -5.40
CA GLY A 719 11.49 28.00 -6.67
C GLY A 719 11.20 29.49 -6.45
N LYS A 720 10.01 29.95 -6.85
CA LYS A 720 9.54 31.34 -6.62
C LYS A 720 8.88 31.55 -5.26
N ILE A 721 8.58 30.47 -4.52
CA ILE A 721 7.92 30.54 -3.22
C ILE A 721 9.00 30.80 -2.16
N ASN A 722 8.86 31.91 -1.44
CA ASN A 722 9.66 32.24 -0.27
C ASN A 722 8.73 32.91 0.76
N THR A 723 8.24 32.14 1.73
CA THR A 723 7.30 32.61 2.74
C THR A 723 7.50 31.88 4.07
N THR A 724 7.07 32.51 5.15
CA THR A 724 7.00 31.88 6.47
C THR A 724 5.55 31.78 6.90
N VAL A 725 5.18 30.63 7.42
CA VAL A 725 3.88 30.38 8.02
C VAL A 725 4.01 30.34 9.51
N HIS A 726 3.15 31.05 10.22
CA HIS A 726 3.08 31.09 11.67
C HIS A 726 1.85 30.33 12.16
N PHE A 727 2.01 29.49 13.18
CA PHE A 727 0.95 28.72 13.80
C PHE A 727 0.53 29.40 15.12
N LYS A 728 -0.77 29.60 15.31
CA LYS A 728 -1.31 30.30 16.49
C LYS A 728 -1.71 29.35 17.62
N ASN A 729 -2.30 28.22 17.25
CA ASN A 729 -2.77 27.19 18.18
C ASN A 729 -2.31 25.81 17.67
N ASN A 730 -1.14 25.34 18.10
CA ASN A 730 -0.70 23.96 17.87
C ASN A 730 -0.40 23.26 19.20
#